data_AF-A0A164C6W0-F1
#
_entry.id   AF-A0A164C6W0-F1
#
_cell.length_a   1.000
_cell.length_b   1.000
_cell.length_c   1.000
_cell.angle_alpha   90.00
_cell.angle_beta   90.00
_cell.angle_gamma   90.00
#
_symmetry.space_group_name_H-M   'P 1'
#
loop_
_entity.id
_entity.type
_entity.pdbx_description
1 polymer ?
#
loop_
_entity_poly.entity_id
_entity_poly.type
_entity_poly.pdbx_seq_one_letter_code
_entity_poly.pdbx_strand_id
1 'polypeptide(L)'
;MLLAWPLWLRQQPEQQSPIWKRRSLIVLISLLTARYLHWRITSSLNLSTHLSTGLSLLLLTAEAWLLLSGLLPLWLAWRRFPDRRSTIDQLKKQWQSSDWRPMVDILVPTYGEPLEVLERSLIACCHQNYPNHCVWVLDDSGRDEVRELALRHGCHYRHRPTRIHAKAGNLNDGLQHCSGELLAVFDADFIPQRDFLECCIGFLQDPSVGLLQTPQTFINADPVMRNLSMERWLLPDEESFYRWIEPVRDGWGAVVCAGTAFLARRSAIDSVRGFKEQAISEDFVTGLRLRRKGWKLLYLQQKLSAGLAAETMADFVRQRQRWANGTLQSLRLSDGPLGPGELRFGERMAYLEGVVHWFNNMPRLVLMLMPLSYGLLGTVPILISSSEALRLLLPLWATLLLSIGWINRGSRTALLSELTGWVLTVPLTLTVFTNLMGYIGGFRVTPKHQKRNRGSFSLVLVIPLLALLLLNLINLFGLVTTTPLDSEILDSRPLGLTWAVINLLSLWISLRVCWDPPARDPAPWQAACLPAELEDSDGQRRPCRITALSESGAELELDTPLPAELKIKRLRWTDDVSPLPVAWERTQGNRLALRWQELSDQTRQQLILWLFCRPGCWPERQAPPEWRALIALISRLVILPSRRPFHRCLMPQTPLQ
;
A
#
# COMPACT_ATOMS: atom_id res chain seq x y z
N MET A 1 -12.80 -12.69 -31.30
CA MET A 1 -12.91 -11.24 -31.59
C MET A 1 -12.95 -10.38 -30.33
N LEU A 2 -13.84 -10.62 -29.35
CA LEU A 2 -13.94 -9.77 -28.13
C LEU A 2 -12.63 -9.61 -27.33
N LEU A 3 -11.82 -10.67 -27.23
CA LEU A 3 -10.52 -10.61 -26.53
C LEU A 3 -9.42 -9.87 -27.30
N ALA A 4 -9.61 -9.61 -28.60
CA ALA A 4 -8.65 -8.84 -29.38
C ALA A 4 -8.61 -7.37 -28.96
N TRP A 5 -9.73 -6.84 -28.44
CA TRP A 5 -9.82 -5.45 -28.02
C TRP A 5 -8.92 -5.11 -26.82
N PRO A 6 -8.98 -5.81 -25.67
CA PRO A 6 -8.03 -5.62 -24.58
C PRO A 6 -6.57 -5.78 -24.99
N LEU A 7 -6.27 -6.72 -25.89
CA LEU A 7 -4.91 -6.94 -26.40
C LEU A 7 -4.42 -5.77 -27.26
N TRP A 8 -5.28 -5.23 -28.12
CA TRP A 8 -4.96 -4.06 -28.94
C TRP A 8 -4.74 -2.81 -28.08
N LEU A 9 -5.56 -2.60 -27.04
CA LEU A 9 -5.41 -1.47 -26.13
C LEU A 9 -4.04 -1.43 -25.45
N ARG A 10 -3.46 -2.59 -25.14
CA ARG A 10 -2.14 -2.70 -24.50
C ARG A 10 -0.97 -2.23 -25.36
N GLN A 11 -1.16 -1.98 -26.65
CA GLN A 11 -0.12 -1.46 -27.54
C GLN A 11 0.28 -0.01 -27.20
N GLN A 12 -0.59 0.75 -26.53
CA GLN A 12 -0.31 2.11 -26.10
C GLN A 12 -0.67 2.27 -24.61
N PRO A 13 0.14 2.97 -23.80
CA PRO A 13 -0.20 3.26 -22.42
C PRO A 13 -1.56 3.97 -22.29
N GLU A 14 -2.30 3.68 -21.21
CA GLU A 14 -3.61 4.30 -20.96
C GLU A 14 -3.51 5.83 -20.87
N GLN A 15 -2.45 6.34 -20.25
CA GLN A 15 -2.19 7.78 -20.09
C GLN A 15 -2.11 8.54 -21.41
N GLN A 16 -1.59 7.89 -22.45
CA GLN A 16 -1.40 8.45 -23.79
C GLN A 16 -2.58 8.16 -24.72
N SER A 17 -3.50 7.30 -24.28
CA SER A 17 -4.63 6.86 -25.07
C SER A 17 -5.79 7.86 -25.00
N PRO A 18 -6.54 8.06 -26.09
CA PRO A 18 -7.75 8.86 -26.04
C PRO A 18 -8.79 8.22 -25.11
N ILE A 19 -9.54 9.05 -24.37
CA ILE A 19 -10.46 8.61 -23.32
C ILE A 19 -11.53 7.61 -23.79
N TRP A 20 -11.94 7.67 -25.06
CA TRP A 20 -12.92 6.75 -25.61
C TRP A 20 -12.45 5.29 -25.56
N LYS A 21 -11.13 5.02 -25.63
CA LYS A 21 -10.57 3.66 -25.50
C LYS A 21 -10.84 3.06 -24.12
N ARG A 22 -10.67 3.86 -23.07
CA ARG A 22 -11.01 3.46 -21.69
C ARG A 22 -12.52 3.26 -21.53
N ARG A 23 -13.32 4.18 -22.06
CA ARG A 23 -14.79 4.11 -22.00
C ARG A 23 -15.34 2.88 -22.72
N SER A 24 -14.86 2.57 -23.92
CA SER A 24 -15.30 1.38 -24.65
C SER A 24 -14.98 0.09 -23.90
N LEU A 25 -13.85 0.05 -23.19
CA LEU A 25 -13.48 -1.08 -22.34
C LEU A 25 -14.40 -1.20 -21.11
N ILE A 26 -14.73 -0.10 -20.45
CA ILE A 26 -15.70 -0.08 -19.34
C ILE A 26 -17.07 -0.58 -19.80
N VAL A 27 -17.52 -0.14 -20.98
CA VAL A 27 -18.78 -0.62 -21.59
C VAL A 27 -18.71 -2.11 -21.88
N LEU A 28 -17.62 -2.60 -22.48
CA LEU A 28 -17.43 -4.03 -22.77
C LEU A 28 -17.51 -4.87 -21.50
N ILE A 29 -16.78 -4.48 -20.44
CA ILE A 29 -16.80 -5.19 -19.16
C ILE A 29 -18.22 -5.17 -18.57
N SER A 30 -18.89 -4.01 -18.59
CA SER A 30 -20.26 -3.87 -18.07
C SER A 30 -21.26 -4.76 -18.81
N LEU A 31 -21.18 -4.84 -20.15
CA LEU A 31 -22.04 -5.70 -20.97
C LEU A 31 -21.78 -7.19 -20.72
N LEU A 32 -20.51 -7.59 -20.57
CA LEU A 32 -20.15 -8.96 -20.23
C LEU A 32 -20.63 -9.34 -18.82
N THR A 33 -20.51 -8.44 -17.86
CA THR A 33 -21.05 -8.61 -16.51
C THR A 33 -22.57 -8.73 -16.53
N ALA A 34 -23.27 -7.85 -17.25
CA ALA A 34 -24.72 -7.91 -17.38
C ALA A 34 -25.19 -9.21 -18.03
N ARG A 35 -24.50 -9.66 -19.10
CA ARG A 35 -24.78 -10.95 -19.75
C ARG A 35 -24.60 -12.13 -18.79
N TYR A 36 -23.52 -12.13 -18.00
CA TYR A 36 -23.27 -13.17 -17.01
C TYR A 36 -24.33 -13.17 -15.91
N LEU A 37 -24.67 -12.01 -15.33
CA LEU A 37 -25.68 -11.91 -14.28
C LEU A 37 -27.09 -12.25 -14.78
N HIS A 38 -27.43 -11.87 -16.01
CA HIS A 38 -28.68 -12.28 -16.63
C HIS A 38 -28.80 -13.80 -16.70
N TRP A 39 -27.77 -14.48 -17.25
CA TRP A 39 -27.72 -15.95 -17.26
C TRP A 39 -27.77 -16.53 -15.84
N ARG A 40 -27.07 -15.91 -14.88
CA ARG A 40 -27.08 -16.38 -13.49
C ARG A 40 -28.49 -16.44 -12.92
N ILE A 41 -29.30 -15.41 -13.20
CA ILE A 41 -30.69 -15.29 -12.74
C ILE A 41 -31.64 -16.22 -13.51
N THR A 42 -31.47 -16.36 -14.83
CA THR A 42 -32.47 -17.05 -15.67
C THR A 42 -32.27 -18.56 -15.78
N SER A 43 -31.04 -19.05 -15.71
CA SER A 43 -30.72 -20.39 -16.23
C SER A 43 -29.88 -21.26 -15.31
N SER A 44 -29.25 -20.67 -14.28
CA SER A 44 -28.22 -21.38 -13.49
C SER A 44 -28.58 -21.62 -12.02
N LEU A 45 -29.73 -21.12 -11.56
CA LEU A 45 -30.19 -21.30 -10.18
C LEU A 45 -30.61 -22.76 -9.96
N ASN A 46 -30.12 -23.37 -8.88
CA ASN A 46 -30.60 -24.68 -8.46
C ASN A 46 -31.75 -24.50 -7.47
N LEU A 47 -32.96 -24.75 -7.93
CA LEU A 47 -34.19 -24.59 -7.15
C LEU A 47 -34.83 -25.93 -6.72
N SER A 48 -34.06 -27.03 -6.82
CA SER A 48 -34.59 -28.38 -6.57
C SER A 48 -34.98 -28.63 -5.11
N THR A 49 -34.27 -28.03 -4.15
CA THR A 49 -34.48 -28.19 -2.72
C THR A 49 -34.38 -26.84 -2.01
N HIS A 50 -34.88 -26.73 -0.78
CA HIS A 50 -34.72 -25.51 0.02
C HIS A 50 -33.25 -25.16 0.29
N LEU A 51 -32.41 -26.18 0.53
CA LEU A 51 -30.98 -25.99 0.77
C LEU A 51 -30.26 -25.51 -0.51
N SER A 52 -30.49 -26.17 -1.65
CA SER A 52 -29.90 -25.75 -2.93
C SER A 52 -30.36 -24.35 -3.32
N THR A 53 -31.64 -24.03 -3.13
CA THR A 53 -32.20 -22.69 -3.37
C THR A 53 -31.49 -21.63 -2.52
N GLY A 54 -31.37 -21.86 -1.21
CA GLY A 54 -30.71 -20.94 -0.30
C GLY A 54 -29.24 -20.68 -0.67
N LEU A 55 -28.50 -21.74 -0.98
CA LEU A 55 -27.09 -21.65 -1.39
C LEU A 55 -26.93 -20.98 -2.76
N SER A 56 -27.82 -21.27 -3.73
CA SER A 56 -27.84 -20.63 -5.04
C SER A 56 -28.07 -19.12 -4.94
N LEU A 57 -29.03 -18.68 -4.12
CA LEU A 57 -29.30 -17.25 -3.89
C LEU A 57 -28.17 -16.56 -3.14
N LEU A 58 -27.58 -17.23 -2.15
CA LEU A 58 -26.41 -16.71 -1.44
C LEU A 58 -25.20 -16.54 -2.38
N LEU A 59 -24.96 -17.52 -3.27
CA LEU A 59 -23.91 -17.42 -4.27
C LEU A 59 -24.18 -16.27 -5.25
N LEU A 60 -25.41 -16.19 -5.80
CA LEU A 60 -25.80 -15.12 -6.72
C LEU A 60 -25.62 -13.74 -6.10
N THR A 61 -26.05 -13.54 -4.85
CA THR A 61 -25.91 -12.26 -4.16
C THR A 61 -24.45 -11.88 -3.95
N ALA A 62 -23.60 -12.84 -3.56
CA ALA A 62 -22.17 -12.61 -3.40
C ALA A 62 -21.47 -12.27 -4.73
N GLU A 63 -21.76 -13.02 -5.81
CA GLU A 63 -21.22 -12.77 -7.15
C GLU A 63 -21.70 -11.42 -7.71
N ALA A 64 -23.00 -11.14 -7.62
CA ALA A 64 -23.58 -9.88 -8.09
C ALA A 64 -22.99 -8.70 -7.33
N TRP A 65 -22.86 -8.80 -6.00
CA TRP A 65 -22.21 -7.74 -5.21
C TRP A 65 -20.80 -7.46 -5.70
N LEU A 66 -19.94 -8.47 -5.82
CA LEU A 66 -18.54 -8.30 -6.22
C LEU A 66 -18.40 -7.75 -7.65
N LEU A 67 -19.22 -8.24 -8.57
CA LEU A 67 -19.21 -7.76 -9.95
C LEU A 67 -19.70 -6.32 -10.06
N LEU A 68 -20.81 -5.97 -9.42
CA LEU A 68 -21.38 -4.61 -9.47
C LEU A 68 -20.51 -3.60 -8.71
N SER A 69 -19.99 -3.97 -7.53
CA SER A 69 -19.06 -3.13 -6.79
C SER A 69 -17.72 -2.96 -7.52
N GLY A 70 -17.23 -3.99 -8.23
CA GLY A 70 -16.04 -3.90 -9.07
C GLY A 70 -16.22 -2.97 -10.29
N LEU A 71 -17.44 -2.81 -10.78
CA LEU A 71 -17.77 -1.84 -11.83
C LEU A 71 -17.74 -0.40 -11.32
N LEU A 72 -18.01 -0.15 -10.03
CA LEU A 72 -18.08 1.21 -9.48
C LEU A 72 -16.81 2.05 -9.71
N PRO A 73 -15.59 1.62 -9.33
CA PRO A 73 -14.38 2.40 -9.61
C PRO A 73 -14.09 2.55 -11.12
N LEU A 74 -14.52 1.57 -11.94
CA LEU A 74 -14.41 1.66 -13.40
C LEU A 74 -15.32 2.76 -13.97
N TRP A 75 -16.56 2.86 -13.49
CA TRP A 75 -17.50 3.92 -13.88
C TRP A 75 -17.10 5.28 -13.34
N LEU A 76 -16.52 5.37 -12.14
CA LEU A 76 -15.91 6.61 -11.65
C LEU A 76 -14.77 7.05 -12.58
N ALA A 77 -13.99 6.11 -13.12
CA ALA A 77 -12.97 6.38 -14.12
C ALA A 77 -13.52 6.73 -15.52
N TRP A 78 -14.84 6.85 -15.72
CA TRP A 78 -15.42 7.31 -16.98
C TRP A 78 -14.99 8.74 -17.35
N ARG A 79 -14.71 9.58 -16.33
CA ARG A 79 -14.23 10.95 -16.47
C ARG A 79 -12.70 10.99 -16.52
N ARG A 80 -12.14 11.92 -17.30
CA ARG A 80 -10.70 12.20 -17.28
C ARG A 80 -10.34 12.75 -15.89
N PHE A 81 -9.28 12.22 -15.32
CA PHE A 81 -8.68 12.76 -14.10
C PHE A 81 -7.30 13.38 -14.44
N PRO A 82 -6.88 14.41 -13.71
CA PRO A 82 -5.66 15.15 -14.02
C PRO A 82 -4.41 14.35 -13.62
N ASP A 83 -3.30 14.62 -14.30
CA ASP A 83 -1.96 14.23 -13.90
C ASP A 83 -1.16 15.51 -13.66
N ARG A 84 -0.92 15.84 -12.39
CA ARG A 84 -0.29 17.11 -11.99
C ARG A 84 1.23 17.06 -11.99
N ARG A 85 1.85 15.91 -12.32
CA ARG A 85 3.32 15.79 -12.37
C ARG A 85 3.93 16.73 -13.41
N SER A 86 3.30 16.83 -14.58
CA SER A 86 3.74 17.72 -15.66
C SER A 86 3.59 19.21 -15.32
N THR A 87 2.77 19.55 -14.32
CA THR A 87 2.54 20.94 -13.91
C THR A 87 3.48 21.42 -12.80
N ILE A 88 4.25 20.50 -12.17
CA ILE A 88 5.14 20.85 -11.04
C ILE A 88 6.12 21.94 -11.46
N ASP A 89 6.87 21.75 -12.55
CA ASP A 89 7.90 22.69 -12.99
C ASP A 89 7.32 24.06 -13.34
N GLN A 90 6.13 24.08 -13.96
CA GLN A 90 5.45 25.32 -14.31
C GLN A 90 5.01 26.08 -13.06
N LEU A 91 4.31 25.41 -12.14
CA LEU A 91 3.81 26.03 -10.91
C LEU A 91 4.96 26.43 -9.98
N LYS A 92 6.03 25.64 -9.92
CA LYS A 92 7.25 25.97 -9.17
C LYS A 92 7.89 27.24 -9.72
N LYS A 93 8.03 27.39 -11.05
CA LYS A 93 8.53 28.62 -11.68
C LYS A 93 7.62 29.83 -11.44
N GLN A 94 6.31 29.64 -11.52
CA GLN A 94 5.32 30.71 -11.25
C GLN A 94 5.37 31.15 -9.77
N TRP A 95 5.55 30.22 -8.85
CA TRP A 95 5.74 30.54 -7.44
C TRP A 95 7.07 31.24 -7.17
N GLN A 96 8.18 30.74 -7.72
CA GLN A 96 9.50 31.35 -7.56
C GLN A 96 9.56 32.78 -8.09
N SER A 97 8.83 33.08 -9.17
CA SER A 97 8.70 34.44 -9.73
C SER A 97 7.71 35.34 -8.98
N SER A 98 6.90 34.79 -8.07
CA SER A 98 6.04 35.57 -7.17
C SER A 98 6.77 35.97 -5.89
N ASP A 99 6.26 36.98 -5.19
CA ASP A 99 6.78 37.41 -3.88
C ASP A 99 6.26 36.56 -2.70
N TRP A 100 5.32 35.64 -2.96
CA TRP A 100 4.71 34.83 -1.90
C TRP A 100 5.72 33.80 -1.37
N ARG A 101 6.13 33.97 -0.12
CA ARG A 101 7.06 33.10 0.61
C ARG A 101 6.42 32.69 1.95
N PRO A 102 5.39 31.83 1.92
CA PRO A 102 4.64 31.48 3.12
C PRO A 102 5.54 30.78 4.14
N MET A 103 5.33 31.08 5.42
CA MET A 103 5.90 30.27 6.50
C MET A 103 5.20 28.91 6.56
N VAL A 104 5.97 27.83 6.61
CA VAL A 104 5.44 26.46 6.70
C VAL A 104 5.77 25.85 8.06
N ASP A 105 4.75 25.48 8.84
CA ASP A 105 4.96 24.62 10.00
C ASP A 105 4.86 23.15 9.59
N ILE A 106 5.93 22.40 9.81
CA ILE A 106 6.00 20.94 9.59
C ILE A 106 5.70 20.25 10.92
N LEU A 107 4.55 19.58 11.01
CA LEU A 107 4.10 18.88 12.20
C LEU A 107 4.46 17.39 12.11
N VAL A 108 5.21 16.91 13.10
CA VAL A 108 5.61 15.49 13.23
C VAL A 108 5.04 14.93 14.53
N PRO A 109 3.82 14.35 14.52
CA PRO A 109 3.26 13.69 15.69
C PRO A 109 3.97 12.36 15.96
N THR A 110 4.32 12.14 17.23
CA THR A 110 4.89 10.89 17.74
C THR A 110 4.17 10.46 19.02
N TYR A 111 4.13 9.15 19.26
CA TYR A 111 3.65 8.56 20.50
C TYR A 111 4.67 7.56 21.04
N GLY A 112 5.06 6.55 20.26
CA GLY A 112 5.89 5.44 20.77
C GLY A 112 6.95 4.97 19.79
N GLU A 113 7.19 5.73 18.73
CA GLU A 113 8.14 5.37 17.70
C GLU A 113 9.58 5.37 18.26
N PRO A 114 10.43 4.42 17.86
CA PRO A 114 11.84 4.42 18.26
C PRO A 114 12.56 5.69 17.82
N LEU A 115 13.54 6.15 18.62
CA LEU A 115 14.29 7.38 18.34
C LEU A 115 14.95 7.35 16.96
N GLU A 116 15.53 6.22 16.56
CA GLU A 116 16.16 6.07 15.24
C GLU A 116 15.17 6.27 14.08
N VAL A 117 13.89 5.89 14.27
CA VAL A 117 12.84 6.10 13.27
C VAL A 117 12.44 7.57 13.22
N LEU A 118 12.17 8.18 14.38
CA LEU A 118 11.80 9.58 14.48
C LEU A 118 12.92 10.49 13.95
N GLU A 119 14.16 10.24 14.35
CA GLU A 119 15.32 11.03 13.95
C GLU A 119 15.53 11.05 12.44
N ARG A 120 15.31 9.92 11.75
CA ARG A 120 15.37 9.86 10.28
C ARG A 120 14.38 10.85 9.65
N SER A 121 13.15 10.90 10.17
CA SER A 121 12.10 11.80 9.71
C SER A 121 12.40 13.26 10.07
N LEU A 122 12.93 13.53 11.28
CA LEU A 122 13.33 14.87 11.70
C LEU A 122 14.46 15.44 10.84
N ILE A 123 15.51 14.65 10.58
CA ILE A 123 16.61 15.05 9.68
C ILE A 123 16.06 15.50 8.33
N ALA A 124 15.13 14.74 7.74
CA ALA A 124 14.52 15.06 6.45
C ALA A 124 13.61 16.30 6.48
N CYS A 125 12.85 16.49 7.57
CA CYS A 125 12.01 17.67 7.76
C CYS A 125 12.84 18.95 7.98
N CYS A 126 13.94 18.88 8.73
CA CYS A 126 14.82 20.03 8.96
C CYS A 126 15.58 20.44 7.69
N HIS A 127 15.92 19.50 6.81
CA HIS A 127 16.73 19.74 5.61
C HIS A 127 15.90 19.90 4.33
N GLN A 128 14.73 20.53 4.42
CA GLN A 128 13.99 20.98 3.23
C GLN A 128 14.78 22.10 2.52
N ASN A 129 14.75 22.10 1.18
CA ASN A 129 15.40 23.13 0.36
C ASN A 129 14.73 24.51 0.52
N TYR A 130 13.43 24.52 0.82
CA TYR A 130 12.71 25.75 1.09
C TYR A 130 13.05 26.23 2.51
N PRO A 131 13.55 27.46 2.72
CA PRO A 131 14.10 27.87 4.01
C PRO A 131 13.07 28.39 5.03
N ASN A 132 11.86 28.79 4.60
CA ASN A 132 10.86 29.39 5.49
C ASN A 132 9.97 28.31 6.09
N HIS A 133 10.56 27.42 6.88
CA HIS A 133 9.86 26.38 7.61
C HIS A 133 10.37 26.22 9.04
N CYS A 134 9.47 25.76 9.91
CA CYS A 134 9.78 25.30 11.25
C CYS A 134 9.28 23.87 11.43
N VAL A 135 10.01 23.06 12.20
CA VAL A 135 9.61 21.68 12.51
C VAL A 135 9.11 21.61 13.95
N TRP A 136 7.92 21.05 14.14
CA TRP A 136 7.27 20.82 15.42
C TRP A 136 7.15 19.32 15.69
N VAL A 137 7.85 18.85 16.73
CA VAL A 137 7.70 17.49 17.27
C VAL A 137 6.57 17.51 18.29
N LEU A 138 5.46 16.87 17.94
CA LEU A 138 4.27 16.79 18.80
C LEU A 138 4.29 15.42 19.49
N ASP A 139 4.84 15.36 20.69
CA ASP A 139 5.03 14.10 21.43
C ASP A 139 3.87 13.84 22.39
N ASP A 140 3.06 12.83 22.07
CA ASP A 140 1.91 12.46 22.87
C ASP A 140 2.28 11.56 24.06
N SER A 141 3.52 11.05 24.13
CA SER A 141 4.02 10.27 25.27
C SER A 141 4.84 11.05 26.28
N GLY A 142 5.35 12.23 25.93
CA GLY A 142 6.10 13.09 26.84
C GLY A 142 7.44 12.50 27.27
N ARG A 143 8.20 11.93 26.33
CA ARG A 143 9.48 11.28 26.57
C ARG A 143 10.64 12.29 26.53
N ASP A 144 11.45 12.34 27.58
CA ASP A 144 12.60 13.26 27.67
C ASP A 144 13.60 13.07 26.52
N GLU A 145 13.88 11.83 26.16
CA GLU A 145 14.70 11.44 25.00
C GLU A 145 14.19 12.02 23.66
N VAL A 146 12.87 12.16 23.48
CA VAL A 146 12.28 12.78 22.28
C VAL A 146 12.46 14.29 22.32
N ARG A 147 12.31 14.90 23.50
CA ARG A 147 12.57 16.34 23.69
C ARG A 147 14.02 16.69 23.40
N GLU A 148 14.96 15.93 23.94
CA GLU A 148 16.39 16.10 23.67
C GLU A 148 16.72 15.94 22.19
N LEU A 149 16.15 14.93 21.54
CA LEU A 149 16.32 14.71 20.11
C LEU A 149 15.77 15.88 19.28
N ALA A 150 14.58 16.37 19.61
CA ALA A 150 13.98 17.52 18.94
C ALA A 150 14.87 18.77 19.05
N LEU A 151 15.34 19.08 20.27
CA LEU A 151 16.22 20.22 20.51
C LEU A 151 17.57 20.09 19.79
N ARG A 152 18.14 18.88 19.73
CA ARG A 152 19.40 18.62 19.00
C ARG A 152 19.30 18.96 17.51
N HIS A 153 18.15 18.71 16.90
CA HIS A 153 17.89 19.00 15.48
C HIS A 153 17.29 20.38 15.23
N GLY A 154 17.19 21.24 16.26
CA GLY A 154 16.63 22.59 16.14
C GLY A 154 15.11 22.63 15.98
N CYS A 155 14.41 21.55 16.31
CA CYS A 155 12.95 21.47 16.25
C CYS A 155 12.30 22.10 17.49
N HIS A 156 11.09 22.62 17.33
CA HIS A 156 10.21 22.91 18.44
C HIS A 156 9.64 21.61 19.00
N TYR A 157 9.54 21.51 20.33
CA TYR A 157 8.96 20.36 21.02
C TYR A 157 7.69 20.75 21.75
N ARG A 158 6.65 19.95 21.62
CA ARG A 158 5.40 20.11 22.35
C ARG A 158 4.91 18.77 22.89
N HIS A 159 4.70 18.72 24.20
CA HIS A 159 3.91 17.70 24.87
C HIS A 159 2.65 18.35 25.45
N ARG A 160 1.48 17.78 25.17
CA ARG A 160 0.20 18.28 25.68
C ARG A 160 -0.10 17.73 27.08
N PRO A 161 -0.79 18.48 27.95
CA PRO A 161 -1.08 18.04 29.33
C PRO A 161 -1.99 16.81 29.43
N THR A 162 -2.95 16.67 28.50
CA THR A 162 -3.97 15.60 28.54
C THR A 162 -4.07 14.87 27.21
N ARG A 163 -4.05 13.54 27.25
CA ARG A 163 -4.06 12.65 26.08
C ARG A 163 -5.48 12.27 25.67
N ILE A 164 -6.19 13.20 25.04
CA ILE A 164 -7.55 12.98 24.54
C ILE A 164 -7.53 13.00 23.00
N HIS A 165 -8.27 12.11 22.33
CA HIS A 165 -8.40 12.09 20.86
C HIS A 165 -7.12 11.78 20.07
N ALA A 166 -6.16 11.08 20.69
CA ALA A 166 -4.96 10.53 20.03
C ALA A 166 -4.26 11.56 19.10
N LYS A 167 -3.92 11.16 17.86
CA LYS A 167 -3.22 11.99 16.87
C LYS A 167 -3.98 13.28 16.54
N ALA A 168 -5.30 13.23 16.38
CA ALA A 168 -6.12 14.40 16.04
C ALA A 168 -5.99 15.49 17.11
N GLY A 169 -6.15 15.12 18.38
CA GLY A 169 -6.01 16.04 19.50
C GLY A 169 -4.56 16.53 19.67
N ASN A 170 -3.57 15.70 19.36
CA ASN A 170 -2.15 16.08 19.43
C ASN A 170 -1.83 17.15 18.36
N LEU A 171 -2.31 16.95 17.14
CA LEU A 171 -2.23 17.94 16.08
C LEU A 171 -2.96 19.23 16.49
N ASN A 172 -4.18 19.15 17.01
CA ASN A 172 -4.95 20.34 17.42
C ASN A 172 -4.30 21.14 18.56
N ASP A 173 -3.65 20.48 19.53
CA ASP A 173 -2.85 21.17 20.55
C ASP A 173 -1.62 21.86 19.91
N GLY A 174 -0.92 21.18 19.00
CA GLY A 174 0.18 21.78 18.23
C GLY A 174 -0.26 23.00 17.42
N LEU A 175 -1.44 22.94 16.78
CA LEU A 175 -2.03 24.05 16.02
C LEU A 175 -2.24 25.32 16.84
N GLN A 176 -2.32 25.26 18.17
CA GLN A 176 -2.44 26.45 19.01
C GLN A 176 -1.12 27.21 19.18
N HIS A 177 0.00 26.57 18.86
CA HIS A 177 1.36 27.10 19.05
C HIS A 177 2.07 27.43 17.73
N CYS A 178 1.53 26.90 16.63
CA CYS A 178 2.01 27.09 15.27
C CYS A 178 1.37 28.35 14.64
N SER A 179 2.11 29.08 13.80
CA SER A 179 1.66 30.33 13.18
C SER A 179 1.90 30.41 11.67
N GLY A 180 2.39 29.33 11.06
CA GLY A 180 2.63 29.20 9.64
C GLY A 180 1.35 29.38 8.82
N GLU A 181 1.49 30.00 7.65
CA GLU A 181 0.40 30.14 6.68
C GLU A 181 0.02 28.78 6.08
N LEU A 182 1.01 27.90 5.96
CA LEU A 182 0.85 26.53 5.49
C LEU A 182 1.30 25.54 6.56
N LEU A 183 0.72 24.34 6.51
CA LEU A 183 0.98 23.24 7.41
C LEU A 183 1.36 21.99 6.61
N ALA A 184 2.53 21.42 6.85
CA ALA A 184 2.87 20.08 6.39
C ALA A 184 2.70 19.10 7.54
N VAL A 185 2.19 17.90 7.27
CA VAL A 185 2.08 16.85 8.31
C VAL A 185 2.76 15.59 7.82
N PHE A 186 3.69 15.07 8.62
CA PHE A 186 4.36 13.79 8.40
C PHE A 186 4.26 12.93 9.65
N ASP A 187 3.80 11.69 9.50
CA ASP A 187 3.94 10.69 10.57
C ASP A 187 5.41 10.54 10.97
N ALA A 188 5.68 10.16 12.22
CA ALA A 188 7.03 10.02 12.77
C ALA A 188 7.95 9.06 11.99
N ASP A 189 7.40 8.19 11.13
CA ASP A 189 8.16 7.29 10.26
C ASP A 189 8.22 7.73 8.79
N PHE A 190 7.64 8.88 8.41
CA PHE A 190 7.64 9.40 7.05
C PHE A 190 8.77 10.40 6.79
N ILE A 191 9.54 10.13 5.74
CA ILE A 191 10.76 10.86 5.39
C ILE A 191 10.49 11.62 4.09
N PRO A 192 10.30 12.95 4.13
CA PRO A 192 10.16 13.75 2.92
C PRO A 192 11.48 13.85 2.12
N GLN A 193 11.37 13.96 0.80
CA GLN A 193 12.48 14.42 -0.04
C GLN A 193 12.75 15.90 0.23
N ARG A 194 13.98 16.35 -0.02
CA ARG A 194 14.41 17.73 0.27
C ARG A 194 13.61 18.78 -0.53
N ASP A 195 13.04 18.40 -1.66
CA ASP A 195 12.25 19.24 -2.54
C ASP A 195 10.73 19.11 -2.33
N PHE A 196 10.27 18.42 -1.29
CA PHE A 196 8.83 18.22 -1.01
C PHE A 196 8.07 19.56 -0.99
N LEU A 197 8.55 20.54 -0.21
CA LEU A 197 7.86 21.83 -0.10
C LEU A 197 7.87 22.61 -1.42
N GLU A 198 9.00 22.67 -2.11
CA GLU A 198 9.11 23.38 -3.39
C GLU A 198 8.22 22.78 -4.48
N CYS A 199 8.02 21.45 -4.46
CA CYS A 199 7.10 20.76 -5.36
C CYS A 199 5.63 21.01 -5.02
N CYS A 200 5.31 21.36 -3.77
CA CYS A 200 3.94 21.47 -3.28
C CYS A 200 3.40 22.91 -3.23
N ILE A 201 4.21 23.89 -2.83
CA ILE A 201 3.76 25.28 -2.55
C ILE A 201 3.08 25.91 -3.76
N GLY A 202 3.59 25.68 -4.98
CA GLY A 202 3.01 26.24 -6.20
C GLY A 202 1.52 25.90 -6.42
N PHE A 203 1.04 24.74 -5.94
CA PHE A 203 -0.37 24.38 -6.03
C PHE A 203 -1.27 25.18 -5.09
N LEU A 204 -0.72 25.72 -3.99
CA LEU A 204 -1.45 26.53 -3.02
C LEU A 204 -1.40 28.03 -3.37
N GLN A 205 -0.84 28.42 -4.52
CA GLN A 205 -1.06 29.78 -5.05
C GLN A 205 -2.53 30.00 -5.41
N ASP A 206 -3.29 28.95 -5.77
CA ASP A 206 -4.75 29.03 -5.87
C ASP A 206 -5.34 29.16 -4.44
N PRO A 207 -5.97 30.30 -4.10
CA PRO A 207 -6.50 30.53 -2.76
C PRO A 207 -7.67 29.61 -2.41
N SER A 208 -8.27 28.90 -3.38
CA SER A 208 -9.34 27.92 -3.13
C SER A 208 -8.82 26.52 -2.77
N VAL A 209 -7.51 26.29 -2.88
CA VAL A 209 -6.88 25.02 -2.49
C VAL A 209 -6.64 25.03 -0.98
N GLY A 210 -7.27 24.06 -0.31
CA GLY A 210 -7.14 23.87 1.13
C GLY A 210 -6.11 22.80 1.50
N LEU A 211 -5.91 21.79 0.65
CA LEU A 211 -4.99 20.68 0.91
C LEU A 211 -4.47 20.06 -0.39
N LEU A 212 -3.18 19.73 -0.41
CA LEU A 212 -2.50 18.95 -1.44
C LEU A 212 -1.98 17.65 -0.82
N GLN A 213 -2.53 16.51 -1.23
CA GLN A 213 -2.08 15.18 -0.81
C GLN A 213 -1.04 14.63 -1.80
N THR A 214 0.03 14.02 -1.27
CA THR A 214 1.00 13.25 -2.06
C THR A 214 0.89 11.74 -1.75
N PRO A 215 1.44 10.83 -2.57
CA PRO A 215 1.36 9.40 -2.36
C PRO A 215 2.12 8.96 -1.10
N GLN A 216 1.61 7.98 -0.38
CA GLN A 216 2.41 7.25 0.60
C GLN A 216 3.20 6.16 -0.13
N THR A 217 4.53 6.24 -0.02
CA THR A 217 5.46 5.19 -0.47
C THR A 217 6.17 4.63 0.75
N PHE A 218 6.77 3.42 0.65
CA PHE A 218 7.51 2.83 1.76
C PHE A 218 8.94 2.45 1.39
N ILE A 219 9.85 2.61 2.35
CA ILE A 219 11.29 2.31 2.21
C ILE A 219 11.61 0.83 2.44
N ASN A 220 10.67 0.06 2.98
CA ASN A 220 10.76 -1.39 3.21
C ASN A 220 9.56 -2.11 2.58
N ALA A 221 9.75 -3.38 2.23
CA ALA A 221 8.68 -4.20 1.69
C ALA A 221 7.64 -4.56 2.77
N ASP A 222 6.36 -4.53 2.39
CA ASP A 222 5.28 -5.02 3.24
C ASP A 222 5.43 -6.53 3.51
N PRO A 223 4.74 -7.08 4.53
CA PRO A 223 4.89 -8.48 4.90
C PRO A 223 4.53 -9.47 3.80
N VAL A 224 3.59 -9.19 2.90
CA VAL A 224 3.20 -10.09 1.81
C VAL A 224 4.38 -10.26 0.86
N MET A 225 4.95 -9.15 0.39
CA MET A 225 6.10 -9.16 -0.50
C MET A 225 7.33 -9.82 0.15
N ARG A 226 7.62 -9.40 1.38
CA ARG A 226 8.83 -9.78 2.11
C ARG A 226 8.82 -11.23 2.57
N ASN A 227 7.69 -11.74 3.05
CA ASN A 227 7.59 -13.09 3.59
C ASN A 227 7.62 -14.14 2.46
N LEU A 228 7.27 -13.74 1.22
CA LEU A 228 7.39 -14.55 0.01
C LEU A 228 8.69 -14.30 -0.78
N SER A 229 9.54 -13.35 -0.39
CA SER A 229 10.72 -12.93 -1.20
C SER A 229 10.36 -12.53 -2.63
N MET A 230 9.32 -11.70 -2.74
CA MET A 230 8.68 -11.29 -3.99
C MET A 230 8.84 -9.79 -4.26
N GLU A 231 9.84 -9.13 -3.66
CA GLU A 231 10.03 -7.68 -3.73
C GLU A 231 10.21 -7.16 -5.15
N ARG A 232 10.83 -7.97 -6.02
CA ARG A 232 11.02 -7.68 -7.46
C ARG A 232 9.79 -7.99 -8.32
N TRP A 233 8.85 -8.77 -7.79
CA TRP A 233 7.76 -9.38 -8.55
C TRP A 233 6.39 -8.81 -8.21
N LEU A 234 6.24 -8.27 -7.01
CA LEU A 234 5.03 -7.67 -6.50
C LEU A 234 5.22 -6.17 -6.30
N LEU A 235 4.11 -5.46 -6.40
CA LEU A 235 3.98 -4.09 -5.96
C LEU A 235 3.19 -4.08 -4.65
N PRO A 236 3.54 -3.19 -3.71
CA PRO A 236 2.79 -3.10 -2.47
C PRO A 236 1.38 -2.54 -2.74
N ASP A 237 0.43 -2.94 -1.91
CA ASP A 237 -1.01 -2.81 -2.19
C ASP A 237 -1.47 -1.34 -2.36
N GLU A 238 -0.83 -0.40 -1.66
CA GLU A 238 -1.13 1.03 -1.76
C GLU A 238 -0.81 1.64 -3.13
N GLU A 239 0.04 1.01 -3.96
CA GLU A 239 0.29 1.46 -5.33
C GLU A 239 -1.02 1.52 -6.14
N SER A 240 -1.90 0.54 -5.92
CA SER A 240 -3.21 0.51 -6.58
C SER A 240 -4.09 1.69 -6.16
N PHE A 241 -4.02 2.09 -4.90
CA PHE A 241 -4.75 3.23 -4.38
C PHE A 241 -4.20 4.54 -4.97
N TYR A 242 -2.91 4.80 -4.80
CA TYR A 242 -2.30 6.08 -5.15
C TYR A 242 -2.12 6.31 -6.65
N ARG A 243 -2.03 5.26 -7.47
CA ARG A 243 -1.83 5.42 -8.93
C ARG A 243 -3.10 5.28 -9.75
N TRP A 244 -4.18 4.80 -9.15
CA TRP A 244 -5.45 4.59 -9.84
C TRP A 244 -6.65 5.15 -9.08
N ILE A 245 -6.94 4.64 -7.88
CA ILE A 245 -8.15 5.04 -7.14
C ILE A 245 -8.14 6.52 -6.76
N GLU A 246 -7.06 7.00 -6.17
CA GLU A 246 -6.94 8.39 -5.70
C GLU A 246 -6.96 9.41 -6.87
N PRO A 247 -6.25 9.18 -8.00
CA PRO A 247 -6.44 9.98 -9.22
C PRO A 247 -7.88 9.96 -9.73
N VAL A 248 -8.55 8.80 -9.76
CA VAL A 248 -9.96 8.73 -10.17
C VAL A 248 -10.84 9.58 -9.26
N ARG A 249 -10.64 9.53 -7.94
CA ARG A 249 -11.35 10.35 -6.96
C ARG A 249 -11.07 11.84 -7.11
N ASP A 250 -9.83 12.21 -7.36
CA ASP A 250 -9.43 13.59 -7.66
C ASP A 250 -10.14 14.12 -8.93
N GLY A 251 -10.35 13.27 -9.94
CA GLY A 251 -11.22 13.58 -11.09
C GLY A 251 -12.66 13.96 -10.72
N TRP A 252 -13.14 13.59 -9.54
CA TRP A 252 -14.44 13.98 -8.98
C TRP A 252 -14.35 15.09 -7.92
N GLY A 253 -13.14 15.53 -7.54
CA GLY A 253 -12.94 16.44 -6.42
C GLY A 253 -13.11 15.77 -5.06
N ALA A 254 -12.93 14.45 -4.99
CA ALA A 254 -13.14 13.63 -3.78
C ALA A 254 -11.83 13.06 -3.23
N VAL A 255 -10.75 13.85 -3.29
CA VAL A 255 -9.44 13.48 -2.73
C VAL A 255 -9.57 13.12 -1.25
N VAL A 256 -8.87 12.07 -0.86
CA VAL A 256 -8.75 11.60 0.52
C VAL A 256 -7.48 12.18 1.12
N CYS A 257 -7.62 12.88 2.24
CA CYS A 257 -6.50 13.14 3.13
C CYS A 257 -6.14 11.82 3.83
N ALA A 258 -4.90 11.36 3.62
CA ALA A 258 -4.40 10.08 4.14
C ALA A 258 -3.57 10.24 5.43
N GLY A 259 -3.66 11.40 6.08
CA GLY A 259 -3.13 11.64 7.42
C GLY A 259 -1.64 11.96 7.50
N THR A 260 -0.90 11.82 6.41
CA THR A 260 0.54 12.14 6.32
C THR A 260 0.88 12.54 4.88
N ALA A 261 2.05 13.14 4.69
CA ALA A 261 2.58 13.54 3.39
C ALA A 261 1.65 14.47 2.60
N PHE A 262 1.10 15.46 3.28
CA PHE A 262 0.28 16.51 2.67
C PHE A 262 0.73 17.90 3.10
N LEU A 263 0.42 18.90 2.27
CA LEU A 263 0.56 20.32 2.57
C LEU A 263 -0.83 20.95 2.56
N ALA A 264 -1.20 21.64 3.64
CA ALA A 264 -2.50 22.26 3.82
C ALA A 264 -2.38 23.76 4.11
N ARG A 265 -3.41 24.52 3.72
CA ARG A 265 -3.55 25.92 4.10
C ARG A 265 -4.03 26.00 5.54
N ARG A 266 -3.35 26.79 6.37
CA ARG A 266 -3.72 26.94 7.79
C ARG A 266 -5.15 27.43 7.97
N SER A 267 -5.54 28.47 7.23
CA SER A 267 -6.91 29.02 7.27
C SER A 267 -7.99 28.02 6.85
N ALA A 268 -7.66 27.05 5.99
CA ALA A 268 -8.59 25.98 5.62
C ALA A 268 -8.83 25.04 6.80
N ILE A 269 -7.75 24.61 7.48
CA ILE A 269 -7.83 23.78 8.69
C ILE A 269 -8.58 24.50 9.82
N ASP A 270 -8.33 25.80 10.02
CA ASP A 270 -9.04 26.59 11.03
C ASP A 270 -10.53 26.76 10.71
N SER A 271 -10.90 26.89 9.43
CA SER A 271 -12.30 27.01 9.00
C SER A 271 -13.15 25.77 9.34
N VAL A 272 -12.49 24.62 9.55
CA VAL A 272 -13.10 23.38 10.02
C VAL A 272 -12.80 23.09 11.50
N ARG A 273 -12.28 24.07 12.25
CA ARG A 273 -11.93 23.92 13.68
C ARG A 273 -10.90 22.82 13.93
N GLY A 274 -9.86 22.74 13.10
CA GLY A 274 -8.80 21.75 13.23
C GLY A 274 -9.18 20.36 12.72
N PHE A 275 -8.37 19.38 13.11
CA PHE A 275 -8.54 17.97 12.79
C PHE A 275 -9.72 17.36 13.57
N LYS A 276 -10.46 16.45 12.95
CA LYS A 276 -11.66 15.83 13.55
C LYS A 276 -11.30 14.81 14.64
N GLU A 277 -11.49 15.21 15.89
CA GLU A 277 -11.15 14.43 17.09
C GLU A 277 -12.01 13.17 17.35
N GLN A 278 -13.29 13.20 16.97
CA GLN A 278 -14.25 12.11 17.21
C GLN A 278 -14.36 11.17 16.00
N ALA A 279 -13.22 10.78 15.44
CA ALA A 279 -13.13 9.85 14.31
C ALA A 279 -11.86 8.99 14.44
N ILE A 280 -11.96 7.70 14.17
CA ILE A 280 -10.78 6.80 14.13
C ILE A 280 -9.86 7.12 12.94
N SER A 281 -10.47 7.50 11.82
CA SER A 281 -9.78 8.05 10.65
C SER A 281 -10.04 9.55 10.62
N GLU A 282 -9.36 10.29 11.49
CA GLU A 282 -9.50 11.73 11.64
C GLU A 282 -9.18 12.47 10.34
N ASP A 283 -8.20 11.96 9.61
CA ASP A 283 -7.70 12.47 8.36
C ASP A 283 -8.76 12.48 7.26
N PHE A 284 -9.38 11.32 7.02
CA PHE A 284 -10.44 11.13 6.04
C PHE A 284 -11.62 12.06 6.33
N VAL A 285 -12.07 12.10 7.59
CA VAL A 285 -13.21 12.94 7.99
C VAL A 285 -12.87 14.43 7.95
N THR A 286 -11.63 14.81 8.28
CA THR A 286 -11.16 16.21 8.14
C THR A 286 -11.17 16.63 6.68
N GLY A 287 -10.71 15.77 5.76
CA GLY A 287 -10.78 16.00 4.32
C GLY A 287 -12.21 16.23 3.81
N LEU A 288 -13.16 15.40 4.25
CA LEU A 288 -14.59 15.57 3.97
C LEU A 288 -15.13 16.92 4.48
N ARG A 289 -14.74 17.34 5.68
CA ARG A 289 -15.15 18.64 6.25
C ARG A 289 -14.60 19.81 5.44
N LEU A 290 -13.33 19.75 5.01
CA LEU A 290 -12.73 20.74 4.12
C LEU A 290 -13.49 20.81 2.80
N ARG A 291 -13.77 19.65 2.19
CA ARG A 291 -14.50 19.59 0.92
C ARG A 291 -15.91 20.18 1.02
N ARG A 292 -16.64 19.87 2.10
CA ARG A 292 -17.98 20.43 2.38
C ARG A 292 -17.97 21.94 2.64
N LYS A 293 -16.86 22.47 3.16
CA LYS A 293 -16.65 23.91 3.31
C LYS A 293 -16.28 24.62 1.99
N GLY A 294 -16.21 23.87 0.88
CA GLY A 294 -15.96 24.42 -0.45
C GLY A 294 -14.48 24.39 -0.86
N TRP A 295 -13.57 23.98 0.03
CA TRP A 295 -12.15 23.88 -0.31
C TRP A 295 -11.90 22.83 -1.39
N LYS A 296 -10.93 23.11 -2.26
CA LYS A 296 -10.38 22.11 -3.18
C LYS A 296 -9.32 21.30 -2.44
N LEU A 297 -9.45 19.98 -2.53
CA LEU A 297 -8.41 19.04 -2.15
C LEU A 297 -7.82 18.52 -3.45
N LEU A 298 -6.50 18.65 -3.60
CA LEU A 298 -5.77 18.24 -4.80
C LEU A 298 -4.91 17.03 -4.49
N TYR A 299 -4.70 16.19 -5.50
CA TYR A 299 -3.77 15.07 -5.43
C TYR A 299 -2.59 15.26 -6.40
N LEU A 300 -1.37 15.14 -5.89
CA LEU A 300 -0.14 15.14 -6.68
C LEU A 300 0.39 13.71 -6.77
N GLN A 301 0.45 13.14 -7.98
CA GLN A 301 0.89 11.77 -8.26
C GLN A 301 2.42 11.57 -8.16
N GLN A 302 3.13 12.43 -7.42
CA GLN A 302 4.59 12.40 -7.29
C GLN A 302 5.01 11.84 -5.94
N LYS A 303 5.85 10.81 -5.93
CA LYS A 303 6.40 10.22 -4.70
C LYS A 303 7.45 11.16 -4.08
N LEU A 304 7.00 12.01 -3.17
CA LEU A 304 7.84 13.03 -2.50
C LEU A 304 8.20 12.67 -1.06
N SER A 305 7.74 11.53 -0.56
CA SER A 305 8.12 11.02 0.76
C SER A 305 7.98 9.50 0.80
N ALA A 306 8.66 8.87 1.76
CA ALA A 306 8.47 7.45 2.02
C ALA A 306 8.52 7.14 3.52
N GLY A 307 7.64 6.22 3.97
CA GLY A 307 7.55 5.79 5.35
C GLY A 307 7.95 4.33 5.59
N LEU A 308 7.57 3.78 6.74
CA LEU A 308 7.77 2.36 7.07
C LEU A 308 6.48 1.54 6.95
N ALA A 309 6.51 0.53 6.08
CA ALA A 309 5.50 -0.52 6.00
C ALA A 309 5.53 -1.41 7.26
N ALA A 310 4.44 -2.14 7.50
CA ALA A 310 4.29 -3.01 8.66
C ALA A 310 5.37 -4.10 8.76
N GLU A 311 5.81 -4.39 9.98
CA GLU A 311 6.94 -5.30 10.22
C GLU A 311 6.55 -6.77 10.33
N THR A 312 5.30 -7.06 10.66
CA THR A 312 4.76 -8.41 10.78
C THR A 312 3.44 -8.51 10.04
N MET A 313 3.04 -9.71 9.63
CA MET A 313 1.75 -9.89 8.97
C MET A 313 0.59 -9.54 9.92
N ALA A 314 0.75 -9.78 11.22
CA ALA A 314 -0.23 -9.37 12.24
C ALA A 314 -0.37 -7.85 12.35
N ASP A 315 0.75 -7.12 12.29
CA ASP A 315 0.74 -5.65 12.29
C ASP A 315 0.06 -5.08 11.05
N PHE A 316 0.32 -5.69 9.89
CA PHE A 316 -0.31 -5.32 8.63
C PHE A 316 -1.84 -5.52 8.68
N VAL A 317 -2.30 -6.68 9.15
CA VAL A 317 -3.73 -6.96 9.34
C VAL A 317 -4.36 -5.94 10.29
N ARG A 318 -3.73 -5.68 11.45
CA ARG A 318 -4.26 -4.71 12.43
C ARG A 318 -4.37 -3.31 11.84
N GLN A 319 -3.38 -2.87 11.05
CA GLN A 319 -3.43 -1.58 10.37
C GLN A 319 -4.65 -1.50 9.43
N ARG A 320 -4.89 -2.53 8.62
CA ARG A 320 -6.06 -2.57 7.72
C ARG A 320 -7.38 -2.67 8.46
N GLN A 321 -7.44 -3.40 9.57
CA GLN A 321 -8.63 -3.42 10.43
C GLN A 321 -8.94 -2.05 11.02
N ARG A 322 -7.93 -1.25 11.39
CA ARG A 322 -8.13 0.13 11.84
C ARG A 322 -8.68 1.01 10.72
N TRP A 323 -8.12 0.93 9.52
CA TRP A 323 -8.62 1.68 8.36
C TRP A 323 -10.05 1.29 7.99
N ALA A 324 -10.37 -0.01 8.02
CA ALA A 324 -11.73 -0.50 7.83
C ALA A 324 -12.68 0.06 8.89
N ASN A 325 -12.32 -0.04 10.18
CA ASN A 325 -13.14 0.48 11.26
C ASN A 325 -13.38 1.98 11.15
N GLY A 326 -12.35 2.79 10.86
CA GLY A 326 -12.49 4.23 10.71
C GLY A 326 -13.33 4.62 9.49
N THR A 327 -13.13 3.95 8.37
CA THR A 327 -13.94 4.16 7.16
C THR A 327 -15.41 3.80 7.40
N LEU A 328 -15.70 2.66 8.03
CA LEU A 328 -17.07 2.24 8.33
C LEU A 328 -17.72 3.12 9.42
N GLN A 329 -16.97 3.51 10.45
CA GLN A 329 -17.44 4.45 11.47
C GLN A 329 -17.85 5.78 10.83
N SER A 330 -17.13 6.25 9.81
CA SER A 330 -17.44 7.50 9.13
C SER A 330 -18.88 7.54 8.59
N LEU A 331 -19.46 6.41 8.17
CA LEU A 331 -20.85 6.34 7.70
C LEU A 331 -21.86 6.81 8.75
N ARG A 332 -21.53 6.65 10.03
CA ARG A 332 -22.39 6.99 11.17
C ARG A 332 -22.15 8.41 11.69
N LEU A 333 -21.09 9.07 11.23
CA LEU A 333 -20.77 10.44 11.61
C LEU A 333 -21.55 11.42 10.72
N SER A 334 -22.05 12.50 11.30
CA SER A 334 -22.66 13.61 10.54
C SER A 334 -21.68 14.23 9.54
N ASP A 335 -20.38 14.18 9.85
CA ASP A 335 -19.29 14.66 8.98
C ASP A 335 -18.88 13.65 7.89
N GLY A 336 -19.38 12.41 7.92
CA GLY A 336 -19.02 11.38 6.94
C GLY A 336 -19.87 11.38 5.69
N PRO A 337 -19.61 10.48 4.71
CA PRO A 337 -20.12 10.60 3.34
C PRO A 337 -21.64 10.51 3.20
N LEU A 338 -22.35 9.87 4.16
CA LEU A 338 -23.81 9.82 4.19
C LEU A 338 -24.45 10.96 4.99
N GLY A 339 -23.67 11.74 5.72
CA GLY A 339 -24.17 12.83 6.54
C GLY A 339 -24.81 13.98 5.74
N PRO A 340 -25.52 14.88 6.44
CA PRO A 340 -26.15 16.05 5.83
C PRO A 340 -25.11 17.01 5.26
N GLY A 341 -25.47 17.72 4.18
CA GLY A 341 -24.61 18.71 3.52
C GLY A 341 -24.36 18.46 2.03
N GLU A 342 -23.68 19.42 1.40
CA GLU A 342 -23.56 19.57 -0.06
C GLU A 342 -22.34 18.82 -0.65
N LEU A 343 -22.35 17.49 -0.61
CA LEU A 343 -21.51 16.70 -1.51
C LEU A 343 -22.27 16.45 -2.81
N ARG A 344 -21.64 16.73 -3.95
CA ARG A 344 -22.19 16.37 -5.27
C ARG A 344 -22.30 14.85 -5.36
N PHE A 345 -23.24 14.37 -6.18
CA PHE A 345 -23.48 12.93 -6.35
C PHE A 345 -22.19 12.16 -6.68
N GLY A 346 -21.38 12.66 -7.61
CA GLY A 346 -20.12 12.04 -7.99
C GLY A 346 -19.07 12.01 -6.87
N GLU A 347 -18.97 13.07 -6.08
CA GLU A 347 -18.10 13.11 -4.89
C GLU A 347 -18.54 12.08 -3.85
N ARG A 348 -19.85 12.03 -3.59
CA ARG A 348 -20.46 11.08 -2.65
C ARG A 348 -20.22 9.63 -3.09
N MET A 349 -20.38 9.32 -4.38
CA MET A 349 -20.09 7.99 -4.93
C MET A 349 -18.62 7.63 -4.86
N ALA A 350 -17.72 8.59 -5.12
CA ALA A 350 -16.28 8.38 -5.00
C ALA A 350 -15.84 8.06 -3.55
N TYR A 351 -16.44 8.71 -2.54
CA TYR A 351 -16.19 8.37 -1.14
C TYR A 351 -16.84 7.05 -0.71
N LEU A 352 -18.06 6.76 -1.17
CA LEU A 352 -18.76 5.51 -0.85
C LEU A 352 -18.12 4.29 -1.52
N GLU A 353 -17.45 4.45 -2.66
CA GLU A 353 -16.64 3.37 -3.25
C GLU A 353 -15.60 2.83 -2.26
N GLY A 354 -14.94 3.70 -1.49
CA GLY A 354 -13.99 3.28 -0.45
C GLY A 354 -14.63 2.51 0.70
N VAL A 355 -15.91 2.77 0.97
CA VAL A 355 -16.70 2.01 1.96
C VAL A 355 -17.04 0.63 1.40
N VAL A 356 -17.56 0.57 0.17
CA VAL A 356 -17.92 -0.68 -0.52
C VAL A 356 -16.72 -1.62 -0.62
N HIS A 357 -15.52 -1.08 -0.84
CA HIS A 357 -14.27 -1.85 -0.83
C HIS A 357 -14.11 -2.73 0.42
N TRP A 358 -14.42 -2.21 1.61
CA TRP A 358 -14.32 -3.00 2.85
C TRP A 358 -15.40 -4.08 2.94
N PHE A 359 -16.61 -3.79 2.49
CA PHE A 359 -17.71 -4.77 2.44
C PHE A 359 -17.43 -5.94 1.50
N ASN A 360 -16.60 -5.77 0.47
CA ASN A 360 -16.24 -6.83 -0.48
C ASN A 360 -15.57 -8.05 0.18
N ASN A 361 -15.08 -7.95 1.41
CA ASN A 361 -14.53 -9.09 2.15
C ASN A 361 -15.60 -10.14 2.51
N MET A 362 -16.83 -9.73 2.82
CA MET A 362 -17.94 -10.64 3.16
C MET A 362 -18.31 -11.59 2.01
N PRO A 363 -18.67 -11.12 0.80
CA PRO A 363 -18.98 -12.01 -0.31
C PRO A 363 -17.77 -12.79 -0.79
N ARG A 364 -16.54 -12.26 -0.63
CA ARG A 364 -15.32 -13.02 -0.91
C ARG A 364 -15.18 -14.24 0.00
N LEU A 365 -15.50 -14.10 1.29
CA LEU A 365 -15.54 -15.24 2.21
C LEU A 365 -16.61 -16.26 1.79
N VAL A 366 -17.79 -15.79 1.36
CA VAL A 366 -18.84 -16.66 0.80
C VAL A 366 -18.32 -17.45 -0.39
N LEU A 367 -17.66 -16.80 -1.35
CA LEU A 367 -17.08 -17.50 -2.52
C LEU A 367 -16.01 -18.52 -2.13
N MET A 368 -15.21 -18.24 -1.10
CA MET A 368 -14.19 -19.17 -0.61
C MET A 368 -14.82 -20.41 0.08
N LEU A 369 -15.98 -20.23 0.71
CA LEU A 369 -16.71 -21.32 1.38
C LEU A 369 -17.65 -22.08 0.44
N MET A 370 -18.06 -21.48 -0.67
CA MET A 370 -19.06 -22.07 -1.57
C MET A 370 -18.67 -23.46 -2.10
N PRO A 371 -17.40 -23.75 -2.48
CA PRO A 371 -17.03 -25.10 -2.92
C PRO A 371 -17.30 -26.20 -1.91
N LEU A 372 -17.38 -25.87 -0.61
CA LEU A 372 -17.71 -26.83 0.46
C LEU A 372 -19.12 -27.41 0.31
N SER A 373 -20.06 -26.70 -0.34
CA SER A 373 -21.41 -27.22 -0.56
C SER A 373 -21.40 -28.48 -1.43
N TYR A 374 -20.44 -28.58 -2.35
CA TYR A 374 -20.36 -29.71 -3.27
C TYR A 374 -19.89 -30.98 -2.55
N GLY A 375 -18.73 -30.92 -1.89
CA GLY A 375 -18.11 -32.11 -1.31
C GLY A 375 -18.61 -32.47 0.10
N LEU A 376 -19.09 -31.49 0.89
CA LEU A 376 -19.59 -31.75 2.25
C LEU A 376 -21.11 -31.91 2.30
N LEU A 377 -21.85 -31.07 1.56
CA LEU A 377 -23.31 -31.06 1.59
C LEU A 377 -23.95 -31.80 0.41
N GLY A 378 -23.14 -32.30 -0.55
CA GLY A 378 -23.63 -32.95 -1.76
C GLY A 378 -24.53 -32.07 -2.61
N THR A 379 -24.46 -30.75 -2.43
CA THR A 379 -25.42 -29.78 -3.01
C THR A 379 -24.72 -28.87 -4.00
N VAL A 380 -25.27 -28.81 -5.22
CA VAL A 380 -24.74 -27.97 -6.31
C VAL A 380 -25.48 -26.62 -6.32
N PRO A 381 -24.82 -25.50 -5.98
CA PRO A 381 -25.44 -24.18 -5.90
C PRO A 381 -25.50 -23.45 -7.25
N ILE A 382 -24.87 -23.98 -8.29
CA ILE A 382 -24.88 -23.39 -9.65
C ILE A 382 -24.95 -24.51 -10.69
N LEU A 383 -26.01 -24.48 -11.50
CA LEU A 383 -26.18 -25.37 -12.65
C LEU A 383 -25.44 -24.75 -13.83
N ILE A 384 -24.36 -25.39 -14.27
CA ILE A 384 -23.52 -24.88 -15.36
C ILE A 384 -22.84 -26.04 -16.08
N SER A 385 -22.99 -26.08 -17.41
CA SER A 385 -22.22 -27.00 -18.25
C SER A 385 -20.83 -26.44 -18.56
N SER A 386 -19.87 -27.33 -18.87
CA SER A 386 -18.53 -26.93 -19.31
C SER A 386 -18.55 -25.99 -20.54
N SER A 387 -19.51 -26.19 -21.45
CA SER A 387 -19.69 -25.34 -22.64
C SER A 387 -20.17 -23.92 -22.29
N GLU A 388 -21.03 -23.77 -21.29
CA GLU A 388 -21.53 -22.48 -20.82
C GLU A 388 -20.46 -21.74 -20.03
N ALA A 389 -19.71 -22.46 -19.20
CA ALA A 389 -18.54 -21.92 -18.50
C ALA A 389 -17.57 -21.27 -19.49
N LEU A 390 -17.22 -21.95 -20.57
CA LEU A 390 -16.34 -21.39 -21.61
C LEU A 390 -16.98 -20.21 -22.38
N ARG A 391 -18.30 -20.20 -22.60
CA ARG A 391 -18.97 -19.12 -23.34
C ARG A 391 -19.28 -17.87 -22.52
N LEU A 392 -19.37 -17.99 -21.19
CA LEU A 392 -19.79 -16.92 -20.29
C LEU A 392 -18.65 -16.45 -19.38
N LEU A 393 -17.95 -17.36 -18.71
CA LEU A 393 -16.89 -17.02 -17.76
C LEU A 393 -15.64 -16.56 -18.49
N LEU A 394 -15.20 -17.30 -19.51
CA LEU A 394 -13.94 -17.00 -20.20
C LEU A 394 -13.92 -15.59 -20.80
N PRO A 395 -14.93 -15.10 -21.56
CA PRO A 395 -14.88 -13.74 -22.10
C PRO A 395 -14.83 -12.67 -21.02
N LEU A 396 -15.61 -12.81 -19.94
CA LEU A 396 -15.64 -11.86 -18.84
C LEU A 396 -14.29 -11.83 -18.10
N TRP A 397 -13.84 -12.98 -17.61
CA TRP A 397 -12.61 -13.08 -16.83
C TRP A 397 -11.37 -12.76 -17.67
N ALA A 398 -11.25 -13.28 -18.89
CA ALA A 398 -10.11 -12.96 -19.73
C ALA A 398 -10.08 -11.46 -20.10
N THR A 399 -11.23 -10.82 -20.33
CA THR A 399 -11.29 -9.37 -20.54
C THR A 399 -10.79 -8.63 -19.30
N LEU A 400 -11.26 -8.98 -18.10
CA LEU A 400 -10.79 -8.38 -16.85
C LEU A 400 -9.28 -8.57 -16.64
N LEU A 401 -8.77 -9.80 -16.76
CA LEU A 401 -7.36 -10.15 -16.59
C LEU A 401 -6.45 -9.39 -17.56
N LEU A 402 -6.83 -9.29 -18.83
CA LEU A 402 -6.04 -8.60 -19.86
C LEU A 402 -6.09 -7.07 -19.71
N SER A 403 -7.15 -6.55 -19.08
CA SER A 403 -7.44 -5.12 -19.02
C SER A 403 -6.92 -4.44 -17.77
N ILE A 404 -6.90 -5.13 -16.63
CA ILE A 404 -6.69 -4.48 -15.33
C ILE A 404 -5.36 -3.71 -15.28
N GLY A 405 -4.27 -4.34 -15.72
CA GLY A 405 -2.93 -3.73 -15.74
C GLY A 405 -2.83 -2.53 -16.67
N TRP A 406 -3.64 -2.48 -17.74
CA TRP A 406 -3.68 -1.32 -18.63
C TRP A 406 -4.49 -0.19 -18.00
N ILE A 407 -5.70 -0.50 -17.50
CA ILE A 407 -6.59 0.47 -16.85
C ILE A 407 -5.88 1.13 -15.66
N ASN A 408 -5.27 0.35 -14.78
CA ASN A 408 -4.63 0.85 -13.56
C ASN A 408 -3.22 1.43 -13.74
N ARG A 409 -2.76 1.58 -15.00
CA ARG A 409 -1.43 2.11 -15.37
C ARG A 409 -0.26 1.29 -14.82
N GLY A 410 -0.46 -0.03 -14.71
CA GLY A 410 0.52 -1.02 -14.26
C GLY A 410 0.86 -0.97 -12.78
N SER A 411 -0.01 -0.36 -11.97
CA SER A 411 0.10 -0.32 -10.50
C SER A 411 -0.22 -1.65 -9.81
N ARG A 412 -0.92 -2.57 -10.50
CA ARG A 412 -1.22 -3.90 -10.00
C ARG A 412 -1.48 -4.91 -11.13
N THR A 413 -1.25 -6.18 -10.83
CA THR A 413 -1.68 -7.31 -11.68
C THR A 413 -3.08 -7.78 -11.28
N ALA A 414 -3.60 -8.79 -11.98
CA ALA A 414 -4.96 -9.24 -11.78
C ALA A 414 -5.09 -10.21 -10.62
N LEU A 415 -4.39 -11.35 -10.69
CA LEU A 415 -4.41 -12.47 -9.75
C LEU A 415 -3.46 -12.25 -8.58
N LEU A 416 -2.22 -11.84 -8.84
CA LEU A 416 -1.21 -11.74 -7.78
C LEU A 416 -1.51 -10.64 -6.76
N SER A 417 -2.25 -9.61 -7.15
CA SER A 417 -2.70 -8.57 -6.22
C SER A 417 -3.81 -9.05 -5.29
N GLU A 418 -4.48 -10.16 -5.61
CA GLU A 418 -5.47 -10.77 -4.71
C GLU A 418 -4.83 -11.57 -3.59
N LEU A 419 -3.52 -11.89 -3.64
CA LEU A 419 -2.79 -12.58 -2.57
C LEU A 419 -2.96 -11.88 -1.22
N THR A 420 -2.84 -10.55 -1.21
CA THR A 420 -3.08 -9.73 -0.02
C THR A 420 -4.52 -9.89 0.47
N GLY A 421 -5.48 -9.85 -0.45
CA GLY A 421 -6.89 -10.00 -0.14
C GLY A 421 -7.24 -11.34 0.51
N TRP A 422 -6.63 -12.45 0.07
CA TRP A 422 -6.87 -13.78 0.67
C TRP A 422 -6.51 -13.85 2.15
N VAL A 423 -5.34 -13.33 2.53
CA VAL A 423 -4.92 -13.29 3.95
C VAL A 423 -5.81 -12.36 4.78
N LEU A 424 -6.24 -11.25 4.18
CA LEU A 424 -7.06 -10.25 4.86
C LEU A 424 -8.55 -10.63 4.97
N THR A 425 -9.05 -11.57 4.14
CA THR A 425 -10.49 -11.85 3.98
C THR A 425 -11.16 -12.16 5.31
N VAL A 426 -10.63 -13.13 6.08
CA VAL A 426 -11.20 -13.55 7.36
C VAL A 426 -11.16 -12.43 8.41
N PRO A 427 -10.00 -11.84 8.75
CA PRO A 427 -9.94 -10.80 9.78
C PRO A 427 -10.72 -9.54 9.42
N LEU A 428 -10.77 -9.14 8.15
CA LEU A 428 -11.56 -7.98 7.71
C LEU A 428 -13.05 -8.28 7.68
N THR A 429 -13.47 -9.49 7.30
CA THR A 429 -14.90 -9.88 7.39
C THR A 429 -15.40 -9.80 8.82
N LEU A 430 -14.61 -10.29 9.78
CA LEU A 430 -14.93 -10.16 11.19
C LEU A 430 -15.04 -8.70 11.62
N THR A 431 -14.10 -7.84 11.17
CA THR A 431 -14.14 -6.40 11.46
C THR A 431 -15.39 -5.72 10.91
N VAL A 432 -15.77 -6.01 9.65
CA VAL A 432 -16.99 -5.43 9.06
C VAL A 432 -18.21 -5.90 9.85
N PHE A 433 -18.28 -7.19 10.20
CA PHE A 433 -19.39 -7.78 10.96
C PHE A 433 -19.52 -7.17 12.36
N THR A 434 -18.43 -7.07 13.13
CA THR A 434 -18.46 -6.46 14.46
C THR A 434 -18.80 -4.97 14.39
N ASN A 435 -18.29 -4.26 13.38
CA ASN A 435 -18.64 -2.86 13.16
C ASN A 435 -20.14 -2.69 12.89
N LEU A 436 -20.74 -3.52 12.02
CA LEU A 436 -22.19 -3.53 11.76
C LEU A 436 -23.01 -3.76 13.04
N MET A 437 -22.53 -4.60 13.96
CA MET A 437 -23.13 -4.83 15.28
C MET A 437 -22.93 -3.68 16.28
N GLY A 438 -22.23 -2.61 15.90
CA GLY A 438 -21.98 -1.45 16.76
C GLY A 438 -20.66 -1.51 17.54
N TYR A 439 -19.92 -2.62 17.46
CA TYR A 439 -18.64 -2.76 18.14
C TYR A 439 -17.51 -2.14 17.31
N ILE A 440 -16.89 -1.12 17.89
CA ILE A 440 -15.70 -0.49 17.34
C ILE A 440 -14.52 -0.94 18.20
N GLY A 441 -13.63 -1.74 17.61
CA GLY A 441 -12.46 -2.29 18.33
C GLY A 441 -11.54 -1.17 18.86
N GLY A 442 -10.88 -1.45 19.99
CA GLY A 442 -9.92 -0.52 20.60
C GLY A 442 -8.68 -0.24 19.73
N PHE A 443 -8.06 0.92 19.94
CA PHE A 443 -6.85 1.33 19.24
C PHE A 443 -5.60 0.79 19.95
N ARG A 444 -4.70 0.14 19.21
CA ARG A 444 -3.37 -0.25 19.68
C ARG A 444 -2.32 0.19 18.67
N VAL A 445 -1.26 0.84 19.15
CA VAL A 445 -0.15 1.32 18.33
C VAL A 445 0.58 0.13 17.71
N THR A 446 0.83 0.23 16.41
CA THR A 446 1.57 -0.79 15.66
C THR A 446 3.06 -0.60 15.94
N PRO A 447 3.77 -1.63 16.45
CA PRO A 447 5.21 -1.50 16.67
C PRO A 447 5.99 -1.22 15.39
N LYS A 448 7.14 -0.54 15.54
CA LYS A 448 8.07 -0.19 14.46
C LYS A 448 9.50 -0.53 14.91
N HIS A 449 10.36 -0.87 13.96
CA HIS A 449 11.80 -1.17 14.11
C HIS A 449 12.17 -2.36 15.03
N GLN A 450 11.43 -3.48 14.98
CA GLN A 450 11.66 -4.64 15.83
C GLN A 450 12.73 -5.61 15.29
N LYS A 451 13.69 -5.95 16.16
CA LYS A 451 14.63 -7.04 15.93
C LYS A 451 13.99 -8.38 16.30
N ARG A 452 14.12 -9.38 15.41
CA ARG A 452 13.65 -10.75 15.63
C ARG A 452 14.75 -11.77 15.35
N ASN A 453 15.13 -12.50 16.38
CA ASN A 453 16.17 -13.53 16.29
C ASN A 453 15.69 -14.80 15.57
N ARG A 454 14.40 -15.09 15.63
CA ARG A 454 13.75 -16.27 15.03
C ARG A 454 12.51 -15.87 14.23
N GLY A 455 12.14 -16.70 13.27
CA GLY A 455 10.88 -16.57 12.54
C GLY A 455 9.71 -17.01 13.41
N SER A 456 8.51 -16.51 13.12
CA SER A 456 7.33 -16.76 13.94
C SER A 456 6.04 -16.66 13.13
N PHE A 457 5.02 -17.40 13.57
CA PHE A 457 3.65 -17.25 13.12
C PHE A 457 2.83 -16.47 14.14
N SER A 458 1.85 -15.70 13.66
CA SER A 458 0.75 -15.23 14.52
C SER A 458 -0.37 -16.26 14.53
N LEU A 459 -0.58 -16.93 15.67
CA LEU A 459 -1.61 -17.96 15.82
C LEU A 459 -3.02 -17.44 15.51
N VAL A 460 -3.30 -16.18 15.85
CA VAL A 460 -4.59 -15.52 15.57
C VAL A 460 -4.89 -15.48 14.07
N LEU A 461 -3.87 -15.36 13.22
CA LEU A 461 -4.03 -15.38 11.76
C LEU A 461 -4.02 -16.80 11.19
N VAL A 462 -3.15 -17.66 11.73
CA VAL A 462 -2.91 -19.00 11.17
C VAL A 462 -4.05 -19.96 11.50
N ILE A 463 -4.61 -19.93 12.71
CA ILE A 463 -5.65 -20.89 13.13
C ILE A 463 -6.89 -20.84 12.21
N PRO A 464 -7.48 -19.68 11.90
CA PRO A 464 -8.62 -19.64 10.97
C PRO A 464 -8.26 -20.13 9.57
N LEU A 465 -7.06 -19.83 9.07
CA LEU A 465 -6.61 -20.29 7.76
C LEU A 465 -6.38 -21.80 7.72
N LEU A 466 -5.84 -22.39 8.79
CA LEU A 466 -5.70 -23.85 8.93
C LEU A 466 -7.06 -24.55 8.98
N ALA A 467 -8.03 -23.97 9.71
CA ALA A 467 -9.40 -24.50 9.74
C ALA A 467 -10.02 -24.50 8.34
N LEU A 468 -9.90 -23.40 7.59
CA LEU A 468 -10.37 -23.31 6.21
C LEU A 468 -9.64 -24.28 5.27
N LEU A 469 -8.32 -24.45 5.45
CA LEU A 469 -7.53 -25.42 4.68
C LEU A 469 -8.03 -26.84 4.93
N LEU A 470 -8.24 -27.22 6.19
CA LEU A 470 -8.77 -28.53 6.56
C LEU A 470 -10.15 -28.76 5.95
N LEU A 471 -11.06 -27.80 6.05
CA LEU A 471 -12.40 -27.90 5.45
C LEU A 471 -12.32 -28.08 3.92
N ASN A 472 -11.45 -27.35 3.23
CA ASN A 472 -11.27 -27.49 1.80
C ASN A 472 -10.59 -28.83 1.41
N LEU A 473 -9.73 -29.39 2.26
CA LEU A 473 -9.16 -30.73 2.05
C LEU A 473 -10.23 -31.82 2.20
N ILE A 474 -11.09 -31.72 3.22
CA ILE A 474 -12.23 -32.65 3.39
C ILE A 474 -13.18 -32.52 2.20
N ASN A 475 -13.44 -31.29 1.74
CA ASN A 475 -14.24 -31.06 0.54
C ASN A 475 -13.63 -31.71 -0.71
N LEU A 476 -12.33 -31.55 -0.94
CA LEU A 476 -11.64 -32.18 -2.07
C LEU A 476 -11.74 -33.72 -1.97
N PHE A 477 -11.55 -34.27 -0.77
CA PHE A 477 -11.71 -35.70 -0.53
C PHE A 477 -13.14 -36.17 -0.86
N GLY A 478 -14.16 -35.45 -0.39
CA GLY A 478 -15.56 -35.72 -0.72
C GLY A 478 -15.83 -35.67 -2.24
N LEU A 479 -15.28 -34.67 -2.93
CA LEU A 479 -15.41 -34.54 -4.39
C LEU A 479 -14.73 -35.68 -5.18
N VAL A 480 -13.65 -36.24 -4.66
CA VAL A 480 -12.90 -37.33 -5.32
C VAL A 480 -13.51 -38.69 -5.02
N THR A 481 -13.98 -38.92 -3.79
CA THR A 481 -14.47 -40.22 -3.33
C THR A 481 -15.94 -40.48 -3.63
N THR A 482 -16.75 -39.43 -3.69
CA THR A 482 -18.18 -39.58 -3.97
C THR A 482 -18.37 -39.99 -5.44
N THR A 483 -18.84 -41.22 -5.68
CA THR A 483 -19.40 -41.62 -6.98
C THR A 483 -20.74 -40.93 -7.17
N PRO A 484 -20.86 -39.95 -8.07
CA PRO A 484 -22.12 -39.22 -8.21
C PRO A 484 -23.19 -40.16 -8.78
N LEU A 485 -24.32 -40.25 -8.09
CA LEU A 485 -25.51 -40.94 -8.59
C LEU A 485 -26.31 -40.06 -9.55
N ASP A 486 -26.18 -38.73 -9.44
CA ASP A 486 -26.94 -37.74 -10.23
C ASP A 486 -26.11 -37.11 -11.36
N SER A 487 -26.71 -37.02 -12.55
CA SER A 487 -26.10 -36.46 -13.77
C SER A 487 -25.73 -34.98 -13.63
N GLU A 488 -26.50 -34.19 -12.87
CA GLU A 488 -26.20 -32.77 -12.61
C GLU A 488 -24.91 -32.56 -11.79
N ILE A 489 -24.61 -33.49 -10.88
CA ILE A 489 -23.38 -33.46 -10.07
C ILE A 489 -22.17 -33.87 -10.92
N LEU A 490 -22.35 -34.80 -11.86
CA LEU A 490 -21.32 -35.21 -12.81
C LEU A 490 -20.85 -34.04 -13.69
N ASP A 491 -21.78 -33.26 -14.24
CA ASP A 491 -21.45 -32.16 -15.15
C ASP A 491 -20.78 -30.98 -14.46
N SER A 492 -21.07 -30.75 -13.17
CA SER A 492 -20.52 -29.65 -12.38
C SER A 492 -19.23 -30.01 -11.60
N ARG A 493 -18.89 -31.30 -11.50
CA ARG A 493 -17.70 -31.80 -10.78
C ARG A 493 -16.37 -31.19 -11.24
N PRO A 494 -16.07 -31.02 -12.54
CA PRO A 494 -14.81 -30.41 -12.98
C PRO A 494 -14.63 -28.98 -12.48
N LEU A 495 -15.72 -28.21 -12.42
CA LEU A 495 -15.72 -26.85 -11.90
C LEU A 495 -15.48 -26.85 -10.38
N GLY A 496 -16.16 -27.72 -9.63
CA GLY A 496 -15.93 -27.89 -8.20
C GLY A 496 -14.49 -28.26 -7.86
N LEU A 497 -13.90 -29.21 -8.61
CA LEU A 497 -12.49 -29.59 -8.47
C LEU A 497 -11.54 -28.42 -8.77
N THR A 498 -11.80 -27.66 -9.84
CA THR A 498 -10.99 -26.50 -10.21
C THR A 498 -10.98 -25.46 -9.08
N TRP A 499 -12.15 -25.12 -8.53
CA TRP A 499 -12.25 -24.18 -7.41
C TRP A 499 -11.63 -24.72 -6.12
N ALA A 500 -11.80 -26.01 -5.82
CA ALA A 500 -11.15 -26.63 -4.66
C ALA A 500 -9.62 -26.51 -4.74
N VAL A 501 -9.02 -26.76 -5.92
CA VAL A 501 -7.59 -26.60 -6.13
C VAL A 501 -7.15 -25.15 -5.99
N ILE A 502 -7.88 -24.20 -6.58
CA ILE A 502 -7.58 -22.77 -6.47
C ILE A 502 -7.65 -22.30 -5.01
N ASN A 503 -8.66 -22.73 -4.26
CA ASN A 503 -8.81 -22.39 -2.84
C ASN A 503 -7.67 -22.98 -2.00
N LEU A 504 -7.33 -24.26 -2.19
CA LEU A 504 -6.23 -24.90 -1.47
C LEU A 504 -4.90 -24.20 -1.74
N LEU A 505 -4.61 -23.87 -3.00
CA LEU A 505 -3.40 -23.12 -3.36
C LEU A 505 -3.39 -21.73 -2.71
N SER A 506 -4.51 -21.00 -2.77
CA SER A 506 -4.63 -19.65 -2.20
C SER A 506 -4.48 -19.65 -0.67
N LEU A 507 -5.07 -20.62 0.01
CA LEU A 507 -4.94 -20.81 1.46
C LEU A 507 -3.52 -21.20 1.85
N TRP A 508 -2.86 -22.06 1.07
CA TRP A 508 -1.46 -22.41 1.31
C TRP A 508 -0.53 -21.22 1.14
N ILE A 509 -0.71 -20.41 0.08
CA ILE A 509 0.03 -19.15 -0.09
C ILE A 509 -0.24 -18.21 1.10
N SER A 510 -1.49 -18.10 1.54
CA SER A 510 -1.87 -17.24 2.67
C SER A 510 -1.18 -17.66 3.97
N LEU A 511 -1.14 -18.96 4.27
CA LEU A 511 -0.40 -19.51 5.40
C LEU A 511 1.10 -19.23 5.28
N ARG A 512 1.67 -19.35 4.08
CA ARG A 512 3.08 -19.07 3.82
C ARG A 512 3.43 -17.60 4.00
N VAL A 513 2.52 -16.69 3.67
CA VAL A 513 2.63 -15.24 3.93
C VAL A 513 2.59 -14.94 5.43
N CYS A 514 1.79 -15.68 6.21
CA CYS A 514 1.72 -15.50 7.66
C CYS A 514 3.01 -15.90 8.40
N TRP A 515 3.95 -16.60 7.75
CA TRP A 515 5.28 -16.84 8.32
C TRP A 515 6.15 -15.60 8.21
N ASP A 516 6.38 -14.93 9.32
CA ASP A 516 7.34 -13.83 9.34
C ASP A 516 8.77 -14.36 9.55
N PRO A 517 9.71 -14.10 8.63
CA PRO A 517 11.08 -14.58 8.76
C PRO A 517 11.88 -13.74 9.78
N PRO A 518 13.00 -14.29 10.31
CA PRO A 518 13.88 -13.57 11.23
C PRO A 518 14.34 -12.23 10.65
N ALA A 519 14.47 -11.21 11.50
CA ALA A 519 14.89 -9.86 11.14
C ALA A 519 15.98 -9.41 12.13
N ARG A 520 17.24 -9.82 11.89
CA ARG A 520 18.38 -9.46 12.75
C ARG A 520 18.84 -8.01 12.53
N ASP A 521 18.72 -7.57 11.28
CA ASP A 521 18.97 -6.20 10.85
C ASP A 521 17.62 -5.55 10.53
N PRO A 522 17.19 -4.55 11.33
CA PRO A 522 15.93 -3.84 11.10
C PRO A 522 16.07 -2.71 10.08
N ALA A 523 17.28 -2.37 9.63
CA ALA A 523 17.49 -1.31 8.66
C ALA A 523 16.84 -1.65 7.30
N PRO A 524 16.21 -0.68 6.62
CA PRO A 524 15.71 -0.87 5.26
C PRO A 524 16.89 -0.97 4.28
N TRP A 525 16.90 -2.01 3.46
CA TRP A 525 17.92 -2.22 2.43
C TRP A 525 17.37 -1.89 1.05
N GLN A 526 18.16 -1.14 0.29
CA GLN A 526 17.82 -0.71 -1.05
C GLN A 526 18.68 -1.44 -2.09
N ALA A 527 18.07 -1.88 -3.18
CA ALA A 527 18.81 -2.35 -4.35
C ALA A 527 19.42 -1.14 -5.06
N ALA A 528 20.72 -1.22 -5.31
CA ALA A 528 21.48 -0.17 -5.96
C ALA A 528 22.36 -0.78 -7.06
N CYS A 529 22.80 0.05 -8.01
CA CYS A 529 23.78 -0.33 -9.02
C CYS A 529 24.70 0.87 -9.22
N LEU A 530 25.67 1.03 -8.31
CA LEU A 530 26.47 2.25 -8.22
C LEU A 530 27.95 1.92 -8.31
N PRO A 531 28.73 2.65 -9.13
CA PRO A 531 30.18 2.57 -9.05
C PRO A 531 30.65 3.08 -7.68
N ALA A 532 31.64 2.41 -7.11
CA ALA A 532 32.20 2.77 -5.81
C ALA A 532 33.70 2.43 -5.75
N GLU A 533 34.40 3.05 -4.81
CA GLU A 533 35.81 2.82 -4.55
C GLU A 533 36.00 2.33 -3.11
N LEU A 534 36.74 1.23 -2.97
CA LEU A 534 37.21 0.71 -1.69
C LEU A 534 38.59 1.27 -1.41
N GLU A 535 38.78 1.84 -0.22
CA GLU A 535 40.07 2.28 0.29
C GLU A 535 40.61 1.21 1.26
N ASP A 536 41.76 0.63 0.92
CA ASP A 536 42.43 -0.34 1.78
C ASP A 536 43.28 0.32 2.87
N SER A 537 43.91 -0.50 3.72
CA SER A 537 44.75 -0.03 4.81
C SER A 537 45.94 0.81 4.36
N ASP A 538 46.40 0.58 3.13
CA ASP A 538 47.59 1.15 2.51
C ASP A 538 47.23 2.37 1.65
N GLY A 539 45.94 2.76 1.64
CA GLY A 539 45.42 3.91 0.91
C GLY A 539 45.19 3.67 -0.58
N GLN A 540 45.35 2.44 -1.07
CA GLN A 540 45.04 2.13 -2.46
C GLN A 540 43.52 2.06 -2.66
N ARG A 541 43.08 2.60 -3.79
CA ARG A 541 41.68 2.60 -4.19
C ARG A 541 41.41 1.50 -5.19
N ARG A 542 40.36 0.73 -4.93
CA ARG A 542 39.95 -0.39 -5.77
C ARG A 542 38.52 -0.18 -6.24
N PRO A 543 38.25 -0.20 -7.56
CA PRO A 543 36.90 -0.04 -8.07
C PRO A 543 36.04 -1.25 -7.68
N CYS A 544 34.76 -0.99 -7.42
CA CYS A 544 33.76 -2.00 -7.12
C CYS A 544 32.37 -1.46 -7.50
N ARG A 545 31.36 -2.33 -7.41
CA ARG A 545 29.97 -1.95 -7.65
C ARG A 545 29.11 -2.25 -6.43
N ILE A 546 28.43 -1.23 -5.89
CA ILE A 546 27.41 -1.42 -4.86
C ILE A 546 26.17 -2.05 -5.52
N THR A 547 25.74 -3.18 -4.95
CA THR A 547 24.53 -3.93 -5.34
C THR A 547 23.39 -3.74 -4.33
N ALA A 548 23.71 -3.46 -3.07
CA ALA A 548 22.74 -3.08 -2.05
C ALA A 548 23.33 -2.10 -1.04
N LEU A 549 22.51 -1.19 -0.51
CA LEU A 549 22.92 -0.17 0.46
C LEU A 549 21.85 0.04 1.52
N SER A 550 22.26 0.34 2.75
CA SER A 550 21.38 0.67 3.88
C SER A 550 22.08 1.57 4.90
N GLU A 551 21.35 1.93 5.95
CA GLU A 551 21.91 2.59 7.14
C GLU A 551 22.81 1.67 7.98
N SER A 552 22.85 0.36 7.73
CA SER A 552 23.66 -0.59 8.49
C SER A 552 24.89 -1.10 7.72
N GLY A 553 24.88 -1.05 6.39
CA GLY A 553 25.96 -1.58 5.57
C GLY A 553 25.75 -1.50 4.05
N ALA A 554 26.65 -2.14 3.31
CA ALA A 554 26.61 -2.29 1.85
C ALA A 554 26.91 -3.72 1.42
N GLU A 555 26.35 -4.12 0.27
CA GLU A 555 26.75 -5.33 -0.45
C GLU A 555 27.34 -4.94 -1.80
N LEU A 556 28.53 -5.45 -2.08
CA LEU A 556 29.36 -5.10 -3.22
C LEU A 556 29.59 -6.29 -4.13
N GLU A 557 29.79 -6.01 -5.40
CA GLU A 557 30.33 -6.91 -6.40
C GLU A 557 31.67 -6.35 -6.88
N LEU A 558 32.68 -7.23 -6.92
CA LEU A 558 34.05 -6.92 -7.29
C LEU A 558 34.37 -7.55 -8.64
N ASP A 559 35.23 -6.92 -9.42
CA ASP A 559 35.72 -7.49 -10.68
C ASP A 559 36.66 -8.68 -10.41
N THR A 560 37.49 -8.56 -9.37
CA THR A 560 38.38 -9.62 -8.92
C THR A 560 38.17 -9.91 -7.43
N PRO A 561 38.23 -11.20 -7.01
CA PRO A 561 38.17 -11.55 -5.58
C PRO A 561 39.30 -10.88 -4.81
N LEU A 562 38.97 -10.32 -3.64
CA LEU A 562 39.97 -9.72 -2.77
C LEU A 562 40.81 -10.81 -2.05
N PRO A 563 42.12 -10.58 -1.85
CA PRO A 563 42.94 -11.43 -0.99
C PRO A 563 42.37 -11.48 0.44
N ALA A 564 42.44 -12.64 1.09
CA ALA A 564 41.88 -12.85 2.42
C ALA A 564 42.51 -11.97 3.52
N GLU A 565 43.72 -11.47 3.28
CA GLU A 565 44.50 -10.66 4.21
C GLU A 565 44.22 -9.15 4.09
N LEU A 566 43.53 -8.72 3.02
CA LEU A 566 43.32 -7.31 2.74
C LEU A 566 42.33 -6.69 3.73
N LYS A 567 42.75 -5.64 4.44
CA LYS A 567 41.88 -4.89 5.35
C LYS A 567 41.33 -3.65 4.65
N ILE A 568 40.03 -3.63 4.43
CA ILE A 568 39.33 -2.47 3.88
C ILE A 568 39.03 -1.51 5.03
N LYS A 569 39.34 -0.22 4.85
CA LYS A 569 39.04 0.83 5.83
C LYS A 569 37.79 1.59 5.48
N ARG A 570 37.62 2.01 4.22
CA ARG A 570 36.53 2.91 3.83
C ARG A 570 35.88 2.54 2.50
N LEU A 571 34.63 2.96 2.34
CA LEU A 571 33.87 2.89 1.10
C LEU A 571 33.42 4.29 0.69
N ARG A 572 33.61 4.63 -0.60
CA ARG A 572 33.13 5.87 -1.22
C ARG A 572 32.35 5.55 -2.50
N TRP A 573 31.25 6.25 -2.74
CA TRP A 573 30.45 6.09 -3.98
C TRP A 573 29.86 7.40 -4.50
N THR A 574 30.00 8.49 -3.74
CA THR A 574 29.44 9.81 -4.04
C THR A 574 30.22 10.87 -3.28
N ASP A 575 30.09 12.13 -3.70
CA ASP A 575 30.68 13.29 -3.01
C ASP A 575 29.74 13.87 -1.94
N ASP A 576 28.44 13.53 -1.99
CA ASP A 576 27.43 13.97 -1.03
C ASP A 576 27.60 13.33 0.37
N VAL A 577 28.34 12.22 0.44
CA VAL A 577 28.55 11.43 1.66
C VAL A 577 30.05 11.23 1.84
N SER A 578 30.55 11.62 3.00
CA SER A 578 31.95 11.41 3.36
C SER A 578 32.29 9.90 3.33
N PRO A 579 33.51 9.49 2.95
CA PRO A 579 33.89 8.08 2.90
C PRO A 579 33.61 7.36 4.22
N LEU A 580 32.79 6.30 4.17
CA LEU A 580 32.31 5.61 5.37
C LEU A 580 33.31 4.57 5.87
N PRO A 581 33.60 4.49 7.18
CA PRO A 581 34.40 3.41 7.73
C PRO A 581 33.62 2.07 7.72
N VAL A 582 34.28 0.99 7.32
CA VAL A 582 33.64 -0.31 7.08
C VAL A 582 34.29 -1.45 7.85
N ALA A 583 33.48 -2.46 8.19
CA ALA A 583 33.92 -3.73 8.74
C ALA A 583 33.43 -4.89 7.86
N TRP A 584 34.23 -5.95 7.76
CA TRP A 584 33.89 -7.12 6.96
C TRP A 584 32.79 -7.94 7.64
N GLU A 585 31.71 -8.20 6.92
CA GLU A 585 30.62 -9.06 7.41
C GLU A 585 30.70 -10.45 6.78
N ARG A 586 30.82 -10.53 5.45
CA ARG A 586 30.81 -11.81 4.73
C ARG A 586 31.37 -11.69 3.31
N THR A 587 32.04 -12.74 2.82
CA THR A 587 32.44 -12.88 1.42
C THR A 587 31.78 -14.10 0.78
N GLN A 588 31.46 -14.00 -0.51
CA GLN A 588 30.98 -15.13 -1.31
C GLN A 588 31.38 -14.95 -2.78
N GLY A 589 32.48 -15.59 -3.19
CA GLY A 589 33.06 -15.43 -4.52
C GLY A 589 33.57 -14.00 -4.71
N ASN A 590 33.08 -13.31 -5.73
CA ASN A 590 33.37 -11.91 -6.01
C ASN A 590 32.46 -10.92 -5.26
N ARG A 591 31.61 -11.39 -4.34
CA ARG A 591 30.70 -10.54 -3.57
C ARG A 591 31.19 -10.33 -2.14
N LEU A 592 31.06 -9.10 -1.66
CA LEU A 592 31.51 -8.68 -0.34
C LEU A 592 30.39 -7.92 0.38
N ALA A 593 30.05 -8.35 1.58
CA ALA A 593 29.13 -7.66 2.47
C ALA A 593 29.92 -6.93 3.55
N LEU A 594 29.61 -5.65 3.71
CA LEU A 594 30.24 -4.72 4.63
C LEU A 594 29.20 -4.17 5.60
N ARG A 595 29.64 -3.92 6.83
CA ARG A 595 28.87 -3.21 7.85
C ARG A 595 29.54 -1.89 8.17
N TRP A 596 28.77 -0.84 8.42
CA TRP A 596 29.33 0.42 8.88
C TRP A 596 29.94 0.26 10.27
N GLN A 597 31.11 0.84 10.48
CA GLN A 597 31.63 1.07 11.83
C GLN A 597 30.88 2.25 12.47
N GLU A 598 31.30 2.68 13.66
CA GLU A 598 30.73 3.84 14.32
C GLU A 598 30.82 5.08 13.42
N LEU A 599 29.67 5.68 13.12
CA LEU A 599 29.56 6.86 12.28
C LEU A 599 29.39 8.09 13.17
N SER A 600 30.07 9.18 12.83
CA SER A 600 29.76 10.48 13.44
C SER A 600 28.35 10.93 13.05
N ASP A 601 27.72 11.74 13.88
CA ASP A 601 26.36 12.24 13.63
C ASP A 601 26.24 12.95 12.27
N GLN A 602 27.24 13.77 11.91
CA GLN A 602 27.28 14.45 10.63
C GLN A 602 27.29 13.47 9.44
N THR A 603 28.14 12.44 9.49
CA THR A 603 28.24 11.45 8.42
C THR A 603 26.99 10.57 8.35
N ARG A 604 26.39 10.24 9.49
CA ARG A 604 25.12 9.51 9.57
C ARG A 604 23.97 10.31 8.95
N GLN A 605 23.93 11.62 9.22
CA GLN A 605 22.97 12.54 8.62
C GLN A 605 23.15 12.65 7.10
N GLN A 606 24.39 12.78 6.61
CA GLN A 606 24.70 12.75 5.17
C GLN A 606 24.17 11.47 4.52
N LEU A 607 24.44 10.31 5.14
CA LEU A 607 23.96 9.02 4.67
C LEU A 607 22.42 8.94 4.62
N ILE A 608 21.72 9.38 5.67
CA ILE A 608 20.24 9.40 5.71
C ILE A 608 19.68 10.30 4.60
N LEU A 609 20.21 11.51 4.46
CA LEU A 609 19.74 12.44 3.44
C LEU A 609 19.97 11.89 2.03
N TRP A 610 21.09 11.22 1.81
CA TRP A 610 21.38 10.59 0.52
C TRP A 610 20.48 9.37 0.26
N LEU A 611 20.27 8.50 1.25
CA LEU A 611 19.48 7.28 1.09
C LEU A 611 18.00 7.57 0.84
N PHE A 612 17.44 8.58 1.50
CA PHE A 612 15.98 8.74 1.58
C PHE A 612 15.46 10.08 1.06
N CYS A 613 16.28 11.13 1.00
CA CYS A 613 15.79 12.50 0.80
C CYS A 613 16.12 13.09 -0.59
N ARG A 614 16.85 12.36 -1.44
CA ARG A 614 17.18 12.83 -2.79
C ARG A 614 15.92 12.97 -3.66
N PRO A 615 15.80 14.07 -4.44
CA PRO A 615 14.72 14.20 -5.43
C PRO A 615 14.64 12.99 -6.36
N GLY A 616 13.45 12.42 -6.50
CA GLY A 616 13.19 11.31 -7.44
C GLY A 616 13.80 9.96 -7.04
N CYS A 617 14.28 9.78 -5.80
CA CYS A 617 14.89 8.53 -5.35
C CYS A 617 13.92 7.34 -5.29
N TRP A 618 12.61 7.61 -5.21
CA TRP A 618 11.56 6.60 -5.14
C TRP A 618 11.02 6.26 -6.54
N PRO A 619 11.29 5.04 -7.06
CA PRO A 619 10.89 4.70 -8.42
C PRO A 619 9.39 4.43 -8.54
N GLU A 620 8.82 4.80 -9.68
CA GLU A 620 7.52 4.33 -10.11
C GLU A 620 7.68 2.99 -10.87
N ARG A 621 7.45 1.88 -10.17
CA ARG A 621 7.63 0.53 -10.73
C ARG A 621 6.43 0.09 -11.55
N GLN A 622 6.65 -0.76 -12.54
CA GLN A 622 5.57 -1.40 -13.29
C GLN A 622 5.44 -2.84 -12.83
N ALA A 623 4.21 -3.30 -12.61
CA ALA A 623 3.98 -4.69 -12.24
C ALA A 623 4.44 -5.60 -13.40
N PRO A 624 5.28 -6.62 -13.14
CA PRO A 624 5.77 -7.49 -14.20
C PRO A 624 4.64 -8.33 -14.82
N PRO A 625 4.87 -8.93 -16.00
CA PRO A 625 3.92 -9.86 -16.59
C PRO A 625 3.55 -10.97 -15.62
N GLU A 626 2.26 -11.19 -15.44
CA GLU A 626 1.69 -12.04 -14.38
C GLU A 626 2.25 -13.46 -14.38
N TRP A 627 2.40 -14.07 -15.56
CA TRP A 627 2.94 -15.43 -15.69
C TRP A 627 4.38 -15.57 -15.14
N ARG A 628 5.23 -14.53 -15.30
CA ARG A 628 6.62 -14.56 -14.77
C ARG A 628 6.62 -14.51 -13.25
N ALA A 629 5.79 -13.64 -12.70
CA ALA A 629 5.66 -13.50 -11.26
C ALA A 629 4.97 -14.72 -10.61
N LEU A 630 4.06 -15.41 -11.31
CA LEU A 630 3.49 -16.68 -10.86
C LEU A 630 4.54 -17.81 -10.81
N ILE A 631 5.40 -17.93 -11.82
CA ILE A 631 6.52 -18.91 -11.79
C ILE A 631 7.44 -18.62 -10.60
N ALA A 632 7.78 -17.34 -10.39
CA ALA A 632 8.56 -16.93 -9.23
C ALA A 632 7.85 -17.31 -7.92
N LEU A 633 6.55 -17.00 -7.78
CA LEU A 633 5.76 -17.34 -6.60
C LEU A 633 5.84 -18.83 -6.28
N ILE A 634 5.55 -19.70 -7.25
CA ILE A 634 5.56 -21.17 -7.06
C ILE A 634 6.90 -21.65 -6.50
N SER A 635 8.02 -21.14 -7.04
CA SER A 635 9.36 -21.49 -6.54
C SER A 635 9.62 -21.04 -5.09
N ARG A 636 8.94 -19.98 -4.62
CA ARG A 636 9.11 -19.40 -3.28
C ARG A 636 8.19 -19.99 -2.23
N LEU A 637 7.19 -20.77 -2.63
CA LEU A 637 6.31 -21.41 -1.66
C LEU A 637 6.99 -22.59 -0.95
N VAL A 638 7.94 -23.25 -1.62
CA VAL A 638 8.74 -24.35 -1.04
C VAL A 638 9.97 -23.84 -0.28
N ILE A 639 10.62 -22.77 -0.78
CA ILE A 639 11.87 -22.25 -0.23
C ILE A 639 11.58 -21.13 0.79
N LEU A 640 12.05 -21.29 2.02
CA LEU A 640 11.93 -20.25 3.05
C LEU A 640 12.88 -19.07 2.78
N PRO A 641 12.51 -17.83 3.13
CA PRO A 641 13.33 -16.65 2.92
C PRO A 641 14.54 -16.71 3.84
N SER A 642 15.75 -16.57 3.30
CA SER A 642 16.94 -16.27 4.09
C SER A 642 17.11 -14.75 4.11
N ARG A 643 17.41 -14.15 5.27
CA ARG A 643 17.80 -12.72 5.38
C ARG A 643 19.28 -12.54 5.69
N ARG A 644 20.10 -13.49 5.27
CA ARG A 644 21.56 -13.40 5.38
C ARG A 644 22.10 -12.43 4.32
N PRO A 645 23.34 -11.94 4.47
CA PRO A 645 23.99 -11.17 3.41
C PRO A 645 23.89 -11.88 2.06
N PHE A 646 23.66 -11.11 1.00
CA PHE A 646 23.38 -11.51 -0.39
C PHE A 646 22.00 -12.12 -0.65
N HIS A 647 21.14 -12.21 0.37
CA HIS A 647 19.75 -12.64 0.28
C HIS A 647 18.81 -11.65 0.99
N ARG A 648 19.21 -10.39 1.13
CA ARG A 648 18.41 -9.38 1.84
C ARG A 648 17.12 -9.05 1.09
N CYS A 649 16.15 -8.54 1.84
CA CYS A 649 14.94 -7.92 1.29
C CYS A 649 15.36 -6.56 0.72
N LEU A 650 15.37 -6.41 -0.59
CA LEU A 650 15.85 -5.21 -1.27
C LEU A 650 14.70 -4.45 -1.92
N MET A 651 14.50 -3.20 -1.50
CA MET A 651 13.58 -2.28 -2.16
C MET A 651 14.30 -1.58 -3.33
N PRO A 652 13.74 -1.54 -4.55
CA PRO A 652 14.38 -0.85 -5.66
C PRO A 652 14.48 0.65 -5.42
N GLN A 653 15.65 1.24 -5.70
CA GLN A 653 15.85 2.68 -5.77
C GLN A 653 15.99 3.13 -7.24
N THR A 654 15.62 4.37 -7.55
CA THR A 654 15.92 4.95 -8.86
C THR A 654 17.44 5.03 -9.05
N PRO A 655 17.99 4.58 -10.20
CA PRO A 655 19.41 4.75 -10.50
C PRO A 655 19.82 6.23 -10.44
N LEU A 656 21.07 6.48 -10.07
CA LEU A 656 21.67 7.81 -10.28
C LEU A 656 21.71 8.10 -11.78
N GLN A 657 21.23 9.28 -12.19
CA GLN A 657 21.37 9.80 -13.56
C GLN A 657 22.73 10.44 -13.76
#